data_AF-A0A0A2W463-F1
#
_entry.id   AF-A0A0A2W463-F1
#
_cell.length_a   1.000
_cell.length_b   1.000
_cell.length_c   1.000
_cell.angle_alpha   90.00
_cell.angle_beta   90.00
_cell.angle_gamma   90.00
#
_symmetry.space_group_name_H-M   'P 1'
#
loop_
_entity.id
_entity.type
_entity.pdbx_description
1 polymer ?
#
loop_
_entity_poly.entity_id
_entity_poly.type
_entity_poly.pdbx_seq_one_letter_code
_entity_poly.pdbx_strand_id
1 'polypeptide(L)'
;MQSRLTIKDIARLSGVGKSTVSRVLNNESGVSARTRERVEAVMQQHEFSPSRSARAMRGQSDKVVAIIVTRLDSLSENLAVQTMLPRLYEEGYDPIMMESQFSPDMVEEHLGMLRRRNIDGVILFGFTGINEKVLQPWRSTLVLMARDASGFASVCYDDEGSIHILMSTLYQQGHRDISFLGVPHGDVTTGYRRHQAYLAFCHDHDITPHAALPGLAMKQGYEHVVEVLTPKTSALLCATDTLALGASKYLQQQNRSDIQLASVGNTPLMKFLHPEIITVDPGYAEAGRAAALQLIGQISQGHYLLPRVLLMSKVKQQDIDKLIELVGGRENIATVSHCITRLRFVLNHPENAHPKEIENLPMVKGCFTNAGQFQVVIGTDVDDYYKALIATTGLDSADKEQAKTAARQNMKWHEQLISHFAEIFFPLLPALISGGLILGFRNVIGDLPMSNGETLAQMYPALKTVYDFLWLIGEAIFFYLPVGICWSAVKKMGGTPILGIVLGVTLVSPQLMNAYELGTKIPEVWNFGWFTIEKVGYQAQVIPALLAGLALGFIETRLKRIVPDYLYLVIVPVCSLILAVFLAHTVIGPFGRMIGDGVAFAVRHLMTGSFAPIGAALFGFLYAPLVITGVHQTTLAIDMQMIQSLGGTPVWPLIALSNIAQASAVVGIIICSRKQNEREISVPAAISAYLGVTEPAMYGINLKYHFPMLCAMVGSGLAGLLCGLNGVMANGIGVGGLPGILSIQPKFWGVYAIAIVIAVIVPIILTSIVYKRKFRQGTLLVV
;
A
#
# COMPACT_ATOMS: atom_id res chain seq x y z
N MET A 1 25.48 21.38 -38.23
CA MET A 1 24.18 20.68 -38.22
C MET A 1 24.42 19.24 -38.68
N GLN A 2 24.40 18.26 -37.77
CA GLN A 2 24.32 16.85 -38.19
C GLN A 2 22.97 16.64 -38.87
N SER A 3 22.96 16.03 -40.06
CA SER A 3 21.71 15.76 -40.77
C SER A 3 20.88 14.76 -39.97
N ARG A 4 19.62 15.11 -39.68
CA ARG A 4 18.68 14.18 -39.05
C ARG A 4 18.52 12.96 -39.97
N LEU A 5 18.76 11.77 -39.43
CA LEU A 5 18.55 10.52 -40.13
C LEU A 5 17.08 10.43 -40.59
N THR A 6 16.87 9.90 -41.78
CA THR A 6 15.55 9.68 -42.36
C THR A 6 15.15 8.21 -42.22
N ILE A 7 13.88 7.88 -42.46
CA ILE A 7 13.42 6.48 -42.49
C ILE A 7 14.17 5.62 -43.52
N LYS A 8 14.69 6.22 -44.60
CA LYS A 8 15.53 5.52 -45.58
C LYS A 8 16.90 5.17 -44.99
N ASP A 9 17.42 6.02 -44.11
CA ASP A 9 18.69 5.79 -43.44
C ASP A 9 18.57 4.67 -42.42
N ILE A 10 17.49 4.64 -41.65
CA ILE A 10 17.19 3.52 -40.73
C ILE A 10 17.01 2.21 -41.49
N ALA A 11 16.33 2.24 -42.64
CA ALA A 11 16.17 1.05 -43.48
C ALA A 11 17.51 0.49 -43.96
N ARG A 12 18.40 1.38 -44.42
CA ARG A 12 19.76 1.04 -44.83
C ARG A 12 20.60 0.50 -43.66
N LEU A 13 20.59 1.17 -42.51
CA LEU A 13 21.34 0.76 -41.32
C LEU A 13 20.83 -0.56 -40.72
N SER A 14 19.54 -0.82 -40.83
CA SER A 14 18.91 -2.04 -40.34
C SER A 14 18.94 -3.20 -41.36
N GLY A 15 19.42 -2.97 -42.58
CA GLY A 15 19.45 -3.97 -43.65
C GLY A 15 18.06 -4.46 -44.08
N VAL A 16 17.06 -3.57 -44.10
CA VAL A 16 15.67 -3.88 -44.50
C VAL A 16 15.11 -2.84 -45.46
N GLY A 17 13.95 -3.11 -46.07
CA GLY A 17 13.25 -2.14 -46.89
C GLY A 17 12.60 -1.01 -46.07
N LYS A 18 12.39 0.16 -46.70
CA LYS A 18 11.66 1.29 -46.08
C LYS A 18 10.27 0.90 -45.57
N SER A 19 9.57 0.04 -46.31
CA SER A 19 8.26 -0.49 -45.92
C SER A 19 8.33 -1.33 -44.64
N THR A 20 9.39 -2.12 -44.47
CA THR A 20 9.63 -2.91 -43.26
C THR A 20 9.88 -2.02 -42.03
N VAL A 21 10.70 -0.97 -42.17
CA VAL A 21 10.90 0.01 -41.07
C VAL A 21 9.59 0.72 -40.73
N SER A 22 8.78 1.07 -41.74
CA SER A 22 7.46 1.66 -41.52
C SER A 22 6.52 0.72 -40.77
N ARG A 23 6.50 -0.57 -41.11
CA ARG A 23 5.69 -1.59 -40.40
C ARG A 23 6.16 -1.81 -38.97
N VAL A 24 7.47 -1.75 -38.72
CA VAL A 24 8.03 -1.81 -37.36
C VAL A 24 7.57 -0.60 -36.55
N LEU A 25 7.78 0.62 -37.08
CA LEU A 25 7.35 1.88 -36.45
C LEU A 25 5.86 1.93 -36.13
N ASN A 26 5.03 1.33 -36.97
CA ASN A 26 3.56 1.35 -36.83
C ASN A 26 3.01 0.12 -36.07
N ASN A 27 3.87 -0.76 -35.56
CA ASN A 27 3.49 -2.05 -34.95
C ASN A 27 2.54 -2.92 -35.81
N GLU A 28 2.71 -2.87 -37.14
CA GLU A 28 1.91 -3.64 -38.09
C GLU A 28 2.37 -5.11 -38.16
N SER A 29 1.43 -6.01 -38.48
CA SER A 29 1.72 -7.43 -38.71
C SER A 29 2.50 -7.67 -40.02
N GLY A 30 3.16 -8.83 -40.14
CA GLY A 30 3.96 -9.18 -41.33
C GLY A 30 5.43 -8.75 -41.28
N VAL A 31 5.98 -8.48 -40.09
CA VAL A 31 7.42 -8.38 -39.82
C VAL A 31 7.80 -9.40 -38.76
N SER A 32 8.84 -10.20 -38.98
CA SER A 32 9.30 -11.19 -38.00
C SER A 32 9.86 -10.50 -36.75
N ALA A 33 9.69 -11.12 -35.57
CA ALA A 33 10.16 -10.57 -34.29
C ALA A 33 11.65 -10.19 -34.32
N ARG A 34 12.50 -11.06 -34.90
CA ARG A 34 13.93 -10.81 -35.11
C ARG A 34 14.22 -9.59 -35.98
N THR A 35 13.39 -9.33 -36.99
CA THR A 35 13.56 -8.16 -37.87
C THR A 35 13.10 -6.88 -37.16
N ARG A 36 12.06 -6.97 -36.34
CA ARG A 36 11.53 -5.88 -35.52
C ARG A 36 12.55 -5.42 -34.48
N GLU A 37 13.10 -6.34 -33.68
CA GLU A 37 14.15 -6.05 -32.70
C GLU A 37 15.37 -5.39 -33.35
N ARG A 38 15.78 -5.87 -34.54
CA ARG A 38 16.91 -5.29 -35.27
C ARG A 38 16.66 -3.84 -35.69
N VAL A 39 15.46 -3.53 -36.18
CA VAL A 39 15.10 -2.16 -36.58
C VAL A 39 14.97 -1.25 -35.36
N GLU A 40 14.37 -1.73 -34.27
CA GLU A 40 14.21 -1.00 -33.02
C GLU A 40 15.56 -0.69 -32.35
N ALA A 41 16.49 -1.66 -32.35
CA ALA A 41 17.84 -1.46 -31.85
C ALA A 41 18.61 -0.37 -32.62
N VAL A 42 18.50 -0.36 -33.96
CA VAL A 42 19.13 0.68 -34.80
C VAL A 42 18.48 2.04 -34.58
N MET A 43 17.16 2.10 -34.39
CA MET A 43 16.49 3.36 -34.06
C MET A 43 16.93 3.92 -32.71
N GLN A 44 17.04 3.05 -31.70
CA GLN A 44 17.46 3.42 -30.34
C GLN A 44 18.92 3.88 -30.31
N GLN A 45 19.80 3.16 -31.01
CA GLN A 45 21.22 3.51 -31.13
C GLN A 45 21.45 4.89 -31.77
N HIS A 46 20.54 5.31 -32.65
CA HIS A 46 20.66 6.55 -33.40
C HIS A 46 19.65 7.64 -32.99
N GLU A 47 18.98 7.46 -31.85
CA GLU A 47 17.94 8.38 -31.32
C GLU A 47 16.91 8.81 -32.38
N PHE A 48 16.59 7.89 -33.29
CA PHE A 48 15.68 8.19 -34.39
C PHE A 48 14.23 8.17 -33.89
N SER A 49 13.62 9.35 -33.81
CA SER A 49 12.17 9.51 -33.64
C SER A 49 11.53 9.98 -34.95
N PRO A 50 10.39 9.43 -35.38
CA PRO A 50 9.64 9.96 -36.51
C PRO A 50 9.29 11.44 -36.28
N SER A 51 9.33 12.25 -37.35
CA SER A 51 9.03 13.68 -37.28
C SER A 51 7.55 13.93 -36.96
N ARG A 52 7.26 15.04 -36.25
CA ARG A 52 5.89 15.49 -35.91
C ARG A 52 4.94 15.53 -37.12
N SER A 53 5.45 16.01 -38.27
CA SER A 53 4.70 16.03 -39.54
C SER A 53 4.36 14.65 -40.09
N ALA A 54 5.23 13.64 -39.88
CA ALA A 54 4.99 12.28 -40.33
C ALA A 54 4.03 11.50 -39.41
N ARG A 55 3.79 11.95 -38.18
CA ARG A 55 2.77 11.38 -37.26
C ARG A 55 1.38 11.95 -37.56
N ALA A 56 1.28 13.26 -37.75
CA ALA A 56 0.04 13.96 -38.09
C ALA A 56 -0.59 13.47 -39.42
N MET A 57 0.22 13.14 -40.43
CA MET A 57 -0.26 12.60 -41.73
C MET A 57 -0.83 11.18 -41.65
N ARG A 58 -0.75 10.50 -40.49
CA ARG A 58 -1.17 9.09 -40.30
C ARG A 58 -2.32 8.91 -39.31
N GLY A 59 -2.98 10.00 -38.89
CA GLY A 59 -4.20 9.92 -38.07
C GLY A 59 -4.00 9.74 -36.56
N GLN A 60 -2.76 9.78 -36.06
CA GLN A 60 -2.47 9.96 -34.63
C GLN A 60 -2.26 11.45 -34.36
N SER A 61 -3.32 12.17 -33.97
CA SER A 61 -3.18 13.48 -33.35
C SER A 61 -2.69 13.29 -31.92
N ASP A 62 -1.58 13.94 -31.55
CA ASP A 62 -1.21 14.09 -30.14
C ASP A 62 -2.39 14.81 -29.46
N LYS A 63 -3.03 14.19 -28.45
CA LYS A 63 -4.19 14.78 -27.78
C LYS A 63 -3.69 15.87 -26.83
N VAL A 64 -4.07 17.12 -27.04
CA VAL A 64 -3.59 18.25 -26.23
C VAL A 64 -4.77 18.91 -25.54
N VAL A 65 -4.63 19.21 -24.24
CA VAL A 65 -5.61 20.00 -23.48
C VAL A 65 -4.95 21.23 -22.90
N ALA A 66 -5.71 22.31 -22.73
CA ALA A 66 -5.21 23.53 -22.10
C ALA A 66 -5.77 23.72 -20.71
N ILE A 67 -4.96 24.30 -19.83
CA ILE A 67 -5.31 24.70 -18.48
C ILE A 67 -5.05 26.20 -18.39
N ILE A 68 -6.10 27.01 -18.27
CA ILE A 68 -6.00 28.47 -18.12
C ILE A 68 -6.24 28.81 -16.66
N VAL A 69 -5.16 29.17 -15.95
CA VAL A 69 -5.20 29.60 -14.55
C VAL A 69 -5.44 31.12 -14.46
N THR A 70 -5.96 31.59 -13.32
CA THR A 70 -6.09 33.05 -13.10
C THR A 70 -4.72 33.63 -12.76
N ARG A 71 -3.95 32.94 -11.92
CA ARG A 71 -2.60 33.35 -11.54
C ARG A 71 -1.72 32.16 -11.19
N LEU A 72 -0.45 32.23 -11.59
CA LEU A 72 0.56 31.19 -11.29
C LEU A 72 1.05 31.23 -9.84
N ASP A 73 0.90 32.36 -9.16
CA ASP A 73 1.24 32.52 -7.73
C ASP A 73 0.14 32.00 -6.79
N SER A 74 -0.97 31.46 -7.34
CA SER A 74 -2.09 30.93 -6.56
C SER A 74 -1.81 29.50 -6.11
N LEU A 75 -1.53 29.32 -4.81
CA LEU A 75 -1.27 27.98 -4.22
C LEU A 75 -2.47 27.03 -4.36
N SER A 76 -3.69 27.55 -4.28
CA SER A 76 -4.92 26.74 -4.41
C SER A 76 -5.13 26.25 -5.86
N GLU A 77 -4.90 27.10 -6.85
CA GLU A 77 -4.96 26.69 -8.26
C GLU A 77 -3.83 25.72 -8.59
N ASN A 78 -2.62 25.96 -8.09
CA ASN A 78 -1.49 25.04 -8.28
C ASN A 78 -1.76 23.66 -7.70
N LEU A 79 -2.42 23.56 -6.54
CA LEU A 79 -2.82 22.27 -5.96
C LEU A 79 -3.85 21.55 -6.84
N ALA A 80 -4.86 22.27 -7.35
CA ALA A 80 -5.81 21.70 -8.30
C ALA A 80 -5.10 21.21 -9.58
N VAL A 81 -4.18 22.01 -10.14
CA VAL A 81 -3.39 21.63 -11.32
C VAL A 81 -2.52 20.40 -11.03
N GLN A 82 -1.82 20.36 -9.90
CA GLN A 82 -0.96 19.23 -9.54
C GLN A 82 -1.73 17.90 -9.50
N THR A 83 -3.00 17.93 -9.09
CA THR A 83 -3.85 16.74 -8.98
C THR A 83 -4.60 16.38 -10.27
N MET A 84 -4.79 17.33 -11.20
CA MET A 84 -5.40 17.07 -12.51
C MET A 84 -4.40 16.43 -13.48
N LEU A 85 -3.12 16.82 -13.42
CA LEU A 85 -2.08 16.40 -14.37
C LEU A 85 -1.92 14.87 -14.48
N PRO A 86 -1.81 14.09 -13.38
CA PRO A 86 -1.65 12.64 -13.48
C PRO A 86 -2.77 11.97 -14.28
N ARG A 87 -4.01 12.44 -14.08
CA ARG A 87 -5.17 11.88 -14.76
C ARG A 87 -5.19 12.19 -16.26
N LEU A 88 -4.75 13.39 -16.64
CA LEU A 88 -4.62 13.77 -18.04
C LEU A 88 -3.53 12.93 -18.74
N TYR A 89 -2.39 12.71 -18.08
CA TYR A 89 -1.30 11.89 -18.61
C TYR A 89 -1.67 10.41 -18.75
N GLU A 90 -2.40 9.84 -17.78
CA GLU A 90 -2.91 8.46 -17.84
C GLU A 90 -3.76 8.20 -19.09
N GLU A 91 -4.50 9.20 -19.56
CA GLU A 91 -5.39 9.12 -20.72
C GLU A 91 -4.70 9.58 -22.03
N GLY A 92 -3.39 9.84 -21.97
CA GLY A 92 -2.56 10.21 -23.12
C GLY A 92 -2.77 11.65 -23.61
N TYR A 93 -3.24 12.55 -22.75
CA TYR A 93 -3.32 13.98 -23.05
C TYR A 93 -2.06 14.72 -22.61
N ASP A 94 -1.55 15.60 -23.48
CA ASP A 94 -0.49 16.55 -23.18
C ASP A 94 -1.12 17.89 -22.71
N PRO A 95 -0.98 18.27 -21.43
CA PRO A 95 -1.52 19.53 -20.93
C PRO A 95 -0.58 20.71 -21.23
N ILE A 96 -1.16 21.84 -21.65
CA ILE A 96 -0.48 23.13 -21.75
C ILE A 96 -1.08 24.11 -20.75
N MET A 97 -0.25 24.82 -20.00
CA MET A 97 -0.69 25.77 -18.98
C MET A 97 -0.51 27.21 -19.46
N MET A 98 -1.51 28.06 -19.20
CA MET A 98 -1.55 29.47 -19.58
C MET A 98 -2.09 30.30 -18.41
N GLU A 99 -1.62 31.53 -18.24
CA GLU A 99 -2.09 32.44 -17.20
C GLU A 99 -2.94 33.55 -17.82
N SER A 100 -4.08 33.87 -17.19
CA SER A 100 -5.01 34.92 -17.65
C SER A 100 -4.93 36.22 -16.85
N GLN A 101 -4.28 36.24 -15.68
CA GLN A 101 -4.12 37.41 -14.80
C GLN A 101 -5.43 38.19 -14.55
N PHE A 102 -6.54 37.48 -14.41
CA PHE A 102 -7.89 38.07 -14.28
C PHE A 102 -8.30 39.01 -15.44
N SER A 103 -7.71 38.86 -16.63
CA SER A 103 -8.06 39.64 -17.82
C SER A 103 -8.98 38.86 -18.76
N PRO A 104 -10.24 39.31 -18.96
CA PRO A 104 -11.15 38.70 -19.94
C PRO A 104 -10.57 38.71 -21.37
N ASP A 105 -9.85 39.77 -21.73
CA ASP A 105 -9.25 39.92 -23.06
C ASP A 105 -8.16 38.85 -23.30
N MET A 106 -7.34 38.55 -22.27
CA MET A 106 -6.35 37.47 -22.36
C MET A 106 -7.01 36.09 -22.45
N VAL A 107 -8.13 35.86 -21.74
CA VAL A 107 -8.89 34.61 -21.88
C VAL A 107 -9.40 34.46 -23.32
N GLU A 108 -9.93 35.54 -23.93
CA GLU A 108 -10.37 35.53 -25.32
C GLU A 108 -9.22 35.27 -26.31
N GLU A 109 -8.07 35.91 -26.12
CA GLU A 109 -6.88 35.68 -26.93
C GLU A 109 -6.38 34.23 -26.83
N HIS A 110 -6.28 33.70 -25.61
CA HIS A 110 -5.85 32.33 -25.35
C HIS A 110 -6.81 31.33 -25.99
N LEU A 111 -8.12 31.45 -25.76
CA LEU A 111 -9.12 30.58 -26.36
C LEU A 111 -9.11 30.66 -27.90
N GLY A 112 -8.91 31.85 -28.47
CA GLY A 112 -8.74 32.03 -29.91
C GLY A 112 -7.50 31.33 -30.46
N MET A 113 -6.37 31.41 -29.75
CA MET A 113 -5.12 30.74 -30.10
C MET A 113 -5.25 29.21 -30.02
N LEU A 114 -5.83 28.70 -28.94
CA LEU A 114 -6.06 27.27 -28.72
C LEU A 114 -6.95 26.68 -29.81
N ARG A 115 -7.97 27.44 -30.25
CA ARG A 115 -8.86 27.01 -31.33
C ARG A 115 -8.13 26.92 -32.67
N ARG A 116 -7.30 27.91 -32.99
CA ARG A 116 -6.45 27.89 -34.21
C ARG A 116 -5.45 26.74 -34.21
N ARG A 117 -5.05 26.24 -33.04
CA ARG A 117 -4.12 25.11 -32.87
C ARG A 117 -4.81 23.75 -32.76
N ASN A 118 -6.14 23.67 -32.90
CA ASN A 118 -6.93 22.43 -32.78
C ASN A 118 -6.67 21.68 -31.46
N ILE A 119 -6.67 22.41 -30.34
CA ILE A 119 -6.56 21.82 -28.99
C ILE A 119 -7.88 21.12 -28.62
N ASP A 120 -7.79 19.94 -28.00
CA ASP A 120 -8.94 19.04 -27.79
C ASP A 120 -9.91 19.52 -26.70
N GLY A 121 -9.43 20.26 -25.71
CA GLY A 121 -10.27 20.81 -24.66
C GLY A 121 -9.56 21.75 -23.70
N VAL A 122 -10.35 22.41 -22.84
CA VAL A 122 -9.89 23.49 -21.96
C VAL A 122 -10.46 23.33 -20.55
N ILE A 123 -9.59 23.38 -19.54
CA ILE A 123 -9.97 23.67 -18.16
C ILE A 123 -9.68 25.15 -17.92
N LEU A 124 -10.71 25.91 -17.56
CA LEU A 124 -10.61 27.36 -17.33
C LEU A 124 -10.96 27.68 -15.88
N PHE A 125 -10.01 28.22 -15.13
CA PHE A 125 -10.29 28.82 -13.83
C PHE A 125 -11.03 30.14 -14.04
N GLY A 126 -12.33 30.12 -13.75
CA GLY A 126 -13.23 31.22 -14.03
C GLY A 126 -13.16 32.32 -12.96
N PHE A 127 -13.30 33.56 -13.41
CA PHE A 127 -13.41 34.76 -12.56
C PHE A 127 -14.48 35.70 -13.10
N THR A 128 -14.87 36.72 -12.33
CA THR A 128 -15.89 37.70 -12.74
C THR A 128 -15.46 38.50 -13.97
N GLY A 129 -16.38 38.77 -14.90
CA GLY A 129 -16.10 39.57 -16.10
C GLY A 129 -15.82 38.77 -17.37
N ILE A 130 -15.61 37.45 -17.28
CA ILE A 130 -15.53 36.59 -18.48
C ILE A 130 -16.89 36.57 -19.18
N ASN A 131 -16.91 36.92 -20.46
CA ASN A 131 -18.11 36.91 -21.30
C ASN A 131 -18.41 35.48 -21.78
N GLU A 132 -19.57 34.95 -21.41
CA GLU A 132 -19.99 33.59 -21.81
C GLU A 132 -20.03 33.38 -23.33
N LYS A 133 -20.21 34.46 -24.12
CA LYS A 133 -20.18 34.37 -25.60
C LYS A 133 -18.82 33.89 -26.13
N VAL A 134 -17.73 34.27 -25.47
CA VAL A 134 -16.36 33.85 -25.83
C VAL A 134 -16.15 32.36 -25.54
N LEU A 135 -16.86 31.82 -24.56
CA LEU A 135 -16.78 30.41 -24.16
C LEU A 135 -17.62 29.49 -25.04
N GLN A 136 -18.66 30.00 -25.72
CA GLN A 136 -19.59 29.18 -26.52
C GLN A 136 -18.92 28.24 -27.54
N PRO A 137 -17.87 28.65 -28.28
CA PRO A 137 -17.19 27.75 -29.21
C PRO A 137 -16.57 26.51 -28.56
N TRP A 138 -16.34 26.56 -27.24
CA TRP A 138 -15.72 25.50 -26.45
C TRP A 138 -16.72 24.74 -25.59
N ARG A 139 -18.03 25.01 -25.68
CA ARG A 139 -19.07 24.49 -24.77
C ARG A 139 -19.02 22.97 -24.55
N SER A 140 -18.70 22.20 -25.58
CA SER A 140 -18.63 20.72 -25.50
C SER A 140 -17.29 20.18 -25.00
N THR A 141 -16.26 21.02 -24.87
CA THR A 141 -14.88 20.64 -24.53
C THR A 141 -14.25 21.62 -23.53
N LEU A 142 -15.07 22.23 -22.68
CA LEU A 142 -14.65 23.16 -21.66
C LEU A 142 -15.27 22.84 -20.30
N VAL A 143 -14.41 22.81 -19.29
CA VAL A 143 -14.78 22.71 -17.89
C VAL A 143 -14.34 23.97 -17.16
N LEU A 144 -15.28 24.65 -16.52
CA LEU A 144 -15.01 25.78 -15.65
C LEU A 144 -14.63 25.30 -14.25
N MET A 145 -13.66 25.96 -13.64
CA MET A 145 -13.31 25.77 -12.24
C MET A 145 -13.52 27.05 -11.45
N ALA A 146 -13.76 26.91 -10.15
CA ALA A 146 -14.00 27.97 -9.17
C ALA A 146 -15.33 28.74 -9.37
N ARG A 147 -15.70 29.06 -10.61
CA ARG A 147 -16.93 29.78 -10.96
C ARG A 147 -17.79 28.97 -11.93
N ASP A 148 -19.10 28.96 -11.69
CA ASP A 148 -20.09 28.37 -12.57
C ASP A 148 -20.57 29.36 -13.65
N ALA A 149 -20.96 28.82 -14.80
CA ALA A 149 -21.61 29.56 -15.87
C ALA A 149 -22.71 28.70 -16.50
N SER A 150 -23.80 29.33 -16.93
CA SER A 150 -24.98 28.61 -17.40
C SER A 150 -24.68 27.83 -18.68
N GLY A 151 -24.96 26.53 -18.67
CA GLY A 151 -24.75 25.65 -19.82
C GLY A 151 -23.31 25.19 -20.04
N PHE A 152 -22.41 25.42 -19.09
CA PHE A 152 -21.06 24.88 -19.07
C PHE A 152 -20.89 23.86 -17.94
N ALA A 153 -20.04 22.86 -18.17
CA ALA A 153 -19.56 22.01 -17.10
C ALA A 153 -18.76 22.86 -16.11
N SER A 154 -19.03 22.68 -14.81
CA SER A 154 -18.35 23.43 -13.77
C SER A 154 -18.06 22.57 -12.54
N VAL A 155 -16.88 22.80 -11.96
CA VAL A 155 -16.43 22.26 -10.68
C VAL A 155 -16.20 23.44 -9.75
N CYS A 156 -17.04 23.57 -8.73
CA CYS A 156 -17.06 24.73 -7.84
C CYS A 156 -16.86 24.32 -6.38
N TYR A 157 -16.38 25.29 -5.60
CA TYR A 157 -16.21 25.16 -4.16
C TYR A 157 -17.47 25.61 -3.43
N ASP A 158 -17.67 25.11 -2.21
CA ASP A 158 -18.69 25.61 -1.30
C ASP A 158 -18.12 26.77 -0.46
N ASP A 159 -18.12 27.97 -1.06
CA ASP A 159 -17.59 29.18 -0.44
C ASP A 159 -18.36 29.59 0.83
N GLU A 160 -19.68 29.45 0.80
CA GLU A 160 -20.56 29.81 1.93
C GLU A 160 -20.39 28.80 3.06
N GLY A 161 -20.44 27.50 2.75
CA GLY A 161 -20.23 26.43 3.72
C GLY A 161 -18.85 26.49 4.38
N SER A 162 -17.81 26.85 3.62
CA SER A 162 -16.45 27.04 4.17
C SER A 162 -16.42 28.10 5.28
N ILE A 163 -17.05 29.25 5.06
CA ILE A 163 -17.11 30.32 6.06
C ILE A 163 -18.00 29.92 7.23
N HIS A 164 -19.13 29.27 6.97
CA HIS A 164 -20.02 28.85 8.03
C HIS A 164 -19.37 27.84 8.98
N ILE A 165 -18.57 26.91 8.47
CA ILE A 165 -17.80 25.94 9.27
C ILE A 165 -16.79 26.68 10.17
N LEU A 166 -16.01 27.60 9.60
CA LEU A 166 -14.99 28.34 10.35
C LEU A 166 -15.62 29.24 11.42
N MET A 167 -16.67 29.98 11.08
CA MET A 167 -17.39 30.85 12.03
C MET A 167 -18.04 30.03 13.15
N SER A 168 -18.72 28.92 12.83
CA SER A 168 -19.29 28.01 13.83
C SER A 168 -18.21 27.47 14.77
N THR A 169 -17.06 27.08 14.23
CA THR A 169 -15.94 26.53 15.02
C THR A 169 -15.39 27.59 15.99
N LEU A 170 -15.09 28.79 15.49
CA LEU A 170 -14.61 29.90 16.33
C LEU A 170 -15.64 30.28 17.40
N TYR A 171 -16.91 30.33 17.05
CA TYR A 171 -17.99 30.63 17.98
C TYR A 171 -18.12 29.58 19.09
N GLN A 172 -18.02 28.29 18.75
CA GLN A 172 -18.05 27.19 19.71
C GLN A 172 -16.84 27.20 20.66
N GLN A 173 -15.69 27.67 20.19
CA GLN A 173 -14.49 27.89 21.01
C GLN A 173 -14.59 29.13 21.93
N GLY A 174 -15.71 29.85 21.88
CA GLY A 174 -15.99 30.99 22.76
C GLY A 174 -15.63 32.34 22.17
N HIS A 175 -15.11 32.41 20.94
CA HIS A 175 -14.82 33.68 20.28
C HIS A 175 -16.13 34.43 19.95
N ARG A 176 -16.17 35.72 20.24
CA ARG A 176 -17.32 36.61 19.96
C ARG A 176 -16.89 37.84 19.17
N ASP A 177 -15.70 38.35 19.41
CA ASP A 177 -15.07 39.41 18.60
C ASP A 177 -14.22 38.78 17.48
N ILE A 178 -14.87 38.46 16.35
CA ILE A 178 -14.27 37.77 15.20
C ILE A 178 -14.16 38.74 14.02
N SER A 179 -12.93 39.13 13.68
CA SER A 179 -12.64 40.00 12.54
C SER A 179 -12.50 39.20 11.24
N PHE A 180 -12.77 39.83 10.09
CA PHE A 180 -12.71 39.22 8.77
C PHE A 180 -11.79 39.98 7.82
N LEU A 181 -10.87 39.27 7.17
CA LEU A 181 -10.01 39.83 6.12
C LEU A 181 -10.28 39.12 4.80
N GLY A 182 -10.85 39.83 3.83
CA GLY A 182 -11.43 39.24 2.63
C GLY A 182 -11.00 39.84 1.31
N VAL A 183 -11.79 39.55 0.28
CA VAL A 183 -11.56 39.94 -1.12
C VAL A 183 -12.70 40.86 -1.57
N PRO A 184 -12.46 41.87 -2.43
CA PRO A 184 -13.52 42.74 -2.94
C PRO A 184 -14.66 41.97 -3.61
N HIS A 185 -15.88 42.52 -3.53
CA HIS A 185 -17.09 41.94 -4.13
C HIS A 185 -17.06 41.84 -5.66
N GLY A 186 -16.06 42.45 -6.32
CA GLY A 186 -15.79 42.18 -7.73
C GLY A 186 -15.51 40.70 -8.00
N ASP A 187 -14.95 39.97 -7.03
CA ASP A 187 -14.91 38.51 -7.02
C ASP A 187 -16.21 37.97 -6.40
N VAL A 188 -17.04 37.29 -7.20
CA VAL A 188 -18.34 36.77 -6.73
C VAL A 188 -18.17 35.59 -5.76
N THR A 189 -17.13 34.78 -5.91
CA THR A 189 -16.95 33.53 -5.14
C THR A 189 -16.17 33.79 -3.86
N THR A 190 -14.88 34.07 -3.98
CA THR A 190 -13.99 34.28 -2.83
C THR A 190 -14.30 35.59 -2.11
N GLY A 191 -14.75 36.61 -2.84
CA GLY A 191 -15.09 37.93 -2.28
C GLY A 191 -16.50 37.99 -1.73
N TYR A 192 -17.48 38.03 -2.62
CA TYR A 192 -18.88 38.27 -2.27
C TYR A 192 -19.48 37.14 -1.42
N ARG A 193 -19.50 35.88 -1.91
CA ARG A 193 -20.14 34.76 -1.19
C ARG A 193 -19.55 34.54 0.21
N ARG A 194 -18.22 34.54 0.32
CA ARG A 194 -17.55 34.36 1.64
C ARG A 194 -17.83 35.51 2.59
N HIS A 195 -17.75 36.76 2.13
CA HIS A 195 -18.05 37.91 2.98
C HIS A 195 -19.52 37.95 3.40
N GLN A 196 -20.45 37.63 2.49
CA GLN A 196 -21.87 37.56 2.82
C GLN A 196 -22.16 36.46 3.85
N ALA A 197 -21.54 35.29 3.73
CA ALA A 197 -21.66 34.24 4.73
C ALA A 197 -21.15 34.67 6.12
N TYR A 198 -20.04 35.43 6.17
CA TYR A 198 -19.55 36.02 7.41
C TYR A 198 -20.56 37.03 8.00
N LEU A 199 -21.09 37.94 7.18
CA LEU A 199 -22.07 38.94 7.63
C LEU A 199 -23.37 38.29 8.11
N ALA A 200 -23.87 37.28 7.40
CA ALA A 200 -25.06 36.52 7.78
C ALA A 200 -24.85 35.83 9.13
N PHE A 201 -23.72 35.14 9.31
CA PHE A 201 -23.39 34.50 10.59
C PHE A 201 -23.32 35.52 11.73
N CYS A 202 -22.72 36.69 11.48
CA CYS A 202 -22.62 37.75 12.47
C CYS A 202 -24.01 38.29 12.87
N HIS A 203 -24.88 38.52 11.88
CA HIS A 203 -26.26 38.93 12.11
C HIS A 203 -27.03 37.90 12.95
N ASP A 204 -26.92 36.60 12.61
CA ASP A 204 -27.69 35.54 13.24
C ASP A 204 -27.27 35.25 14.70
N HIS A 205 -26.09 35.71 15.11
CA HIS A 205 -25.53 35.48 16.45
C HIS A 205 -25.23 36.77 17.23
N ASP A 206 -25.78 37.91 16.78
CA ASP A 206 -25.57 39.24 17.38
C ASP A 206 -24.08 39.63 17.55
N ILE A 207 -23.24 39.23 16.60
CA ILE A 207 -21.82 39.60 16.55
C ILE A 207 -21.67 40.89 15.73
N THR A 208 -20.88 41.84 16.24
CA THR A 208 -20.57 43.05 15.48
C THR A 208 -19.51 42.73 14.42
N PRO A 209 -19.81 42.89 13.11
CA PRO A 209 -18.86 42.56 12.05
C PRO A 209 -17.73 43.60 11.95
N HIS A 210 -16.50 43.12 11.82
CA HIS A 210 -15.31 43.94 11.56
C HIS A 210 -14.57 43.36 10.36
N ALA A 211 -14.74 43.98 9.18
CA ALA A 211 -14.25 43.43 7.92
C ALA A 211 -13.50 44.44 7.06
N ALA A 212 -12.45 43.98 6.38
CA ALA A 212 -11.76 44.70 5.30
C ALA A 212 -11.56 43.75 4.12
N LEU A 213 -11.64 44.29 2.90
CA LEU A 213 -11.63 43.52 1.67
C LEU A 213 -10.48 43.95 0.74
N PRO A 214 -9.20 43.85 1.16
CA PRO A 214 -8.09 44.47 0.45
C PRO A 214 -7.68 43.75 -0.85
N GLY A 215 -8.01 42.47 -1.01
CA GLY A 215 -7.65 41.69 -2.21
C GLY A 215 -7.21 40.28 -1.89
N LEU A 216 -6.40 39.68 -2.76
CA LEU A 216 -5.96 38.27 -2.68
C LEU A 216 -4.47 38.11 -2.34
N ALA A 217 -3.69 39.19 -2.37
CA ALA A 217 -2.24 39.12 -2.24
C ALA A 217 -1.81 39.01 -0.78
N MET A 218 -0.73 38.27 -0.53
CA MET A 218 -0.16 38.12 0.81
C MET A 218 0.26 39.47 1.40
N LYS A 219 0.83 40.36 0.59
CA LYS A 219 1.20 41.72 1.01
C LYS A 219 -0.01 42.54 1.47
N GLN A 220 -1.14 42.41 0.77
CA GLN A 220 -2.39 43.06 1.15
C GLN A 220 -2.90 42.53 2.50
N GLY A 221 -2.77 41.22 2.73
CA GLY A 221 -3.07 40.61 4.03
C GLY A 221 -2.27 41.23 5.17
N TYR A 222 -0.98 41.48 4.95
CA TYR A 222 -0.10 42.13 5.92
C TYR A 222 -0.43 43.62 6.14
N GLU A 223 -0.65 44.38 5.07
CA GLU A 223 -0.84 45.83 5.14
C GLU A 223 -2.20 46.24 5.73
N HIS A 224 -3.25 45.46 5.44
CA HIS A 224 -4.63 45.83 5.78
C HIS A 224 -5.22 45.09 6.97
N VAL A 225 -4.54 44.10 7.55
CA VAL A 225 -5.05 43.43 8.76
C VAL A 225 -5.25 44.42 9.91
N VAL A 226 -4.43 45.46 10.01
CA VAL A 226 -4.57 46.51 11.04
C VAL A 226 -5.95 47.19 11.01
N GLU A 227 -6.60 47.27 9.84
CA GLU A 227 -7.90 47.92 9.67
C GLU A 227 -9.04 47.16 10.35
N VAL A 228 -8.84 45.85 10.57
CA VAL A 228 -9.86 44.96 11.17
C VAL A 228 -9.54 44.55 12.60
N LEU A 229 -8.36 44.89 13.11
CA LEU A 229 -7.97 44.57 14.48
C LEU A 229 -8.49 45.64 15.45
N THR A 230 -9.19 45.18 16.47
CA THR A 230 -9.58 45.99 17.62
C THR A 230 -8.91 45.46 18.89
N PRO A 231 -8.90 46.22 20.00
CA PRO A 231 -8.43 45.70 21.29
C PRO A 231 -9.20 44.48 21.80
N LYS A 232 -10.42 44.24 21.30
CA LYS A 232 -11.25 43.10 21.67
C LYS A 232 -11.12 41.91 20.72
N THR A 233 -10.55 42.09 19.54
CA THR A 233 -10.45 41.02 18.52
C THR A 233 -9.75 39.81 19.13
N SER A 234 -10.49 38.69 19.17
CA SER A 234 -10.04 37.43 19.75
C SER A 234 -9.78 36.36 18.68
N ALA A 235 -10.37 36.53 17.50
CA ALA A 235 -10.11 35.69 16.34
C ALA A 235 -10.09 36.52 15.05
N LEU A 236 -9.29 36.07 14.08
CA LEU A 236 -9.21 36.65 12.75
C LEU A 236 -9.46 35.55 11.71
N LEU A 237 -10.56 35.69 10.96
CA LEU A 237 -10.90 34.82 9.85
C LEU A 237 -10.44 35.47 8.53
N CYS A 238 -9.53 34.81 7.82
CA CYS A 238 -9.10 35.24 6.50
C CYS A 238 -9.82 34.45 5.41
N ALA A 239 -10.29 35.14 4.38
CA ALA A 239 -10.97 34.52 3.25
C ALA A 239 -10.05 33.59 2.44
N THR A 240 -8.72 33.67 2.57
CA THR A 240 -7.77 32.74 1.94
C THR A 240 -6.54 32.51 2.83
N ASP A 241 -5.87 31.38 2.67
CA ASP A 241 -4.54 31.14 3.27
C ASP A 241 -3.51 32.21 2.90
N THR A 242 -3.56 32.73 1.66
CA THR A 242 -2.62 33.76 1.19
C THR A 242 -2.76 35.04 2.01
N LEU A 243 -3.99 35.46 2.33
CA LEU A 243 -4.23 36.60 3.21
C LEU A 243 -3.80 36.29 4.65
N ALA A 244 -4.09 35.08 5.13
CA ALA A 244 -3.69 34.65 6.46
C ALA A 244 -2.16 34.61 6.64
N LEU A 245 -1.38 34.29 5.60
CA LEU A 245 0.10 34.34 5.68
C LEU A 245 0.58 35.78 5.93
N GLY A 246 -0.02 36.74 5.22
CA GLY A 246 0.28 38.16 5.40
C GLY A 246 -0.14 38.66 6.78
N ALA A 247 -1.38 38.37 7.16
CA ALA A 247 -1.94 38.76 8.45
C ALA A 247 -1.13 38.16 9.61
N SER A 248 -0.77 36.88 9.52
CA SER A 248 0.05 36.22 10.51
C SER A 248 1.41 36.90 10.69
N LYS A 249 2.06 37.29 9.59
CA LYS A 249 3.34 37.99 9.67
C LYS A 249 3.22 39.31 10.44
N TYR A 250 2.13 40.04 10.25
CA TYR A 250 1.84 41.26 11.00
C TYR A 250 1.58 40.96 12.49
N LEU A 251 0.71 39.98 12.80
CA LEU A 251 0.39 39.58 14.17
C LEU A 251 1.64 39.17 14.95
N GLN A 252 2.54 38.41 14.31
CA GLN A 252 3.84 38.03 14.87
C GLN A 252 4.68 39.26 15.22
N GLN A 253 4.76 40.27 14.34
CA GLN A 253 5.55 41.48 14.60
C GLN A 253 4.96 42.35 15.71
N GLN A 254 3.64 42.34 15.88
CA GLN A 254 2.95 43.05 16.96
C GLN A 254 2.88 42.23 18.26
N ASN A 255 3.47 41.03 18.29
CA ASN A 255 3.39 40.09 19.41
C ASN A 255 1.94 39.78 19.85
N ARG A 256 1.01 39.73 18.90
CA ARG A 256 -0.41 39.41 19.13
C ARG A 256 -0.68 37.91 18.99
N SER A 257 -0.12 37.11 19.90
CA SER A 257 -0.37 35.66 19.96
C SER A 257 -1.71 35.28 20.61
N ASP A 258 -2.45 36.28 21.09
CA ASP A 258 -3.77 36.15 21.71
C ASP A 258 -4.91 36.01 20.69
N ILE A 259 -4.64 36.25 19.40
CA ILE A 259 -5.65 36.17 18.33
C ILE A 259 -5.59 34.79 17.67
N GLN A 260 -6.71 34.05 17.71
CA GLN A 260 -6.86 32.81 16.96
C GLN A 260 -6.98 33.10 15.47
N LEU A 261 -6.00 32.64 14.68
CA LEU A 261 -6.05 32.76 13.23
C LEU A 261 -6.89 31.62 12.64
N ALA A 262 -7.71 31.95 11.64
CA ALA A 262 -8.46 30.99 10.85
C ALA A 262 -8.45 31.36 9.37
N SER A 263 -8.49 30.37 8.48
CA SER A 263 -8.50 30.63 7.03
C SER A 263 -9.24 29.60 6.19
N VAL A 264 -9.75 30.04 5.05
CA VAL A 264 -10.21 29.12 3.99
C VAL A 264 -9.03 28.72 3.12
N GLY A 265 -8.69 27.44 3.17
CA GLY A 265 -7.50 26.87 2.54
C GLY A 265 -6.93 25.73 3.36
N ASN A 266 -5.89 25.09 2.83
CA ASN A 266 -5.20 23.99 3.50
C ASN A 266 -3.77 23.82 2.94
N THR A 267 -3.09 24.94 2.75
CA THR A 267 -1.75 24.95 2.15
C THR A 267 -0.72 24.37 3.13
N PRO A 268 0.20 23.49 2.67
CA PRO A 268 1.23 22.91 3.53
C PRO A 268 2.09 23.95 4.25
N LEU A 269 2.37 25.08 3.59
CA LEU A 269 3.15 26.17 4.16
C LEU A 269 2.45 26.81 5.36
N MET A 270 1.12 27.01 5.28
CA MET A 270 0.36 27.59 6.38
C MET A 270 0.41 26.70 7.61
N LYS A 271 0.11 25.40 7.46
CA LYS A 271 0.17 24.42 8.55
C LYS A 271 1.56 24.25 9.15
N PHE A 272 2.60 24.40 8.34
CA PHE A 272 3.98 24.34 8.82
C PHE A 272 4.34 25.56 9.68
N LEU A 273 3.91 26.75 9.28
CA LEU A 273 4.20 27.99 10.01
C LEU A 273 3.30 28.20 11.23
N HIS A 274 2.04 27.75 11.14
CA HIS A 274 0.99 27.91 12.15
C HIS A 274 0.26 26.59 12.35
N PRO A 275 0.83 25.60 13.06
CA PRO A 275 0.13 24.35 13.35
C PRO A 275 -1.19 24.56 14.14
N GLU A 276 -1.32 25.68 14.84
CA GLU A 276 -2.50 26.11 15.61
C GLU A 276 -3.61 26.78 14.79
N ILE A 277 -3.37 27.10 13.51
CA ILE A 277 -4.38 27.77 12.67
C ILE A 277 -5.58 26.87 12.41
N ILE A 278 -6.79 27.44 12.48
CA ILE A 278 -8.02 26.74 12.15
C ILE A 278 -8.30 26.91 10.66
N THR A 279 -8.30 25.82 9.91
CA THR A 279 -8.44 25.89 8.46
C THR A 279 -9.55 24.99 7.95
N VAL A 280 -10.25 25.41 6.88
CA VAL A 280 -11.17 24.55 6.14
C VAL A 280 -10.64 24.33 4.72
N ASP A 281 -10.53 23.06 4.31
CA ASP A 281 -10.14 22.70 2.95
C ASP A 281 -11.37 22.68 2.03
N PRO A 282 -11.46 23.55 1.00
CA PRO A 282 -12.57 23.54 0.06
C PRO A 282 -12.54 22.36 -0.92
N GLY A 283 -11.50 21.52 -0.90
CA GLY A 283 -11.33 20.37 -1.79
C GLY A 283 -10.64 20.70 -3.10
N TYR A 284 -9.58 21.54 -3.08
CA TYR A 284 -8.86 21.93 -4.29
C TYR A 284 -8.27 20.74 -5.08
N ALA A 285 -7.77 19.74 -4.36
CA ALA A 285 -7.22 18.51 -4.94
C ALA A 285 -8.30 17.64 -5.62
N GLU A 286 -9.45 17.49 -4.98
CA GLU A 286 -10.60 16.78 -5.51
C GLU A 286 -11.17 17.51 -6.72
N ALA A 287 -11.21 18.85 -6.67
CA ALA A 287 -11.68 19.68 -7.77
C ALA A 287 -10.81 19.53 -9.02
N GLY A 288 -9.48 19.49 -8.87
CA GLY A 288 -8.56 19.22 -9.97
C GLY A 288 -8.82 17.87 -10.64
N ARG A 289 -8.97 16.81 -9.84
CA ARG A 289 -9.30 15.46 -10.35
C ARG A 289 -10.65 15.41 -11.04
N ALA A 290 -11.68 16.03 -10.43
CA ALA A 290 -13.02 16.08 -10.99
C ALA A 290 -13.05 16.83 -12.33
N ALA A 291 -12.34 17.96 -12.43
CA ALA A 291 -12.27 18.75 -13.65
C ALA A 291 -11.58 17.98 -14.80
N ALA A 292 -10.48 17.27 -14.51
CA ALA A 292 -9.84 16.39 -15.50
C ALA A 292 -10.79 15.29 -15.98
N LEU A 293 -11.43 14.56 -15.06
CA LEU A 293 -12.37 13.49 -15.40
C LEU A 293 -13.54 14.02 -16.24
N GLN A 294 -14.07 15.17 -15.88
CA GLN A 294 -15.18 15.79 -16.59
C GLN A 294 -14.77 16.23 -18.00
N LEU A 295 -13.58 16.82 -18.17
CA LEU A 295 -13.06 17.18 -19.48
C LEU A 295 -12.82 15.94 -20.35
N ILE A 296 -12.18 14.91 -19.80
CA ILE A 296 -11.91 13.65 -20.51
C ILE A 296 -13.24 13.01 -20.96
N GLY A 297 -14.25 12.99 -20.09
CA GLY A 297 -15.59 12.51 -20.41
C GLY A 297 -16.24 13.31 -21.54
N GLN A 298 -16.15 14.64 -21.49
CA GLN A 298 -16.64 15.54 -22.53
C GLN A 298 -15.99 15.29 -23.89
N ILE A 299 -14.66 15.16 -23.93
CA ILE A 299 -13.90 14.92 -25.16
C ILE A 299 -14.19 13.51 -25.73
N SER A 300 -14.29 12.50 -24.86
CA SER A 300 -14.35 11.09 -25.28
C SER A 300 -15.75 10.60 -25.66
N GLN A 301 -16.80 11.11 -25.02
CA GLN A 301 -18.15 10.53 -25.10
C GLN A 301 -19.16 11.33 -25.90
N GLY A 302 -18.80 12.48 -26.47
CA GLY A 302 -19.65 13.24 -27.40
C GLY A 302 -21.11 13.38 -26.93
N HIS A 303 -21.40 14.39 -26.11
CA HIS A 303 -22.74 14.84 -25.69
C HIS A 303 -23.35 14.34 -24.37
N TYR A 304 -22.59 14.30 -23.26
CA TYR A 304 -23.21 14.37 -21.93
C TYR A 304 -22.56 15.48 -21.07
N LEU A 305 -23.30 16.59 -20.88
CA LEU A 305 -22.99 17.59 -19.86
C LEU A 305 -23.44 17.03 -18.51
N LEU A 306 -22.50 16.57 -17.67
CA LEU A 306 -22.80 16.33 -16.26
C LEU A 306 -23.02 17.69 -15.57
N PRO A 307 -24.19 17.95 -14.94
CA PRO A 307 -24.42 19.21 -14.25
C PRO A 307 -23.54 19.35 -12.99
N ARG A 308 -23.26 20.61 -12.64
CA ARG A 308 -22.50 21.14 -11.48
C ARG A 308 -22.10 20.09 -10.43
N VAL A 309 -20.80 19.87 -10.26
CA VAL A 309 -20.26 19.08 -9.15
C VAL A 309 -19.91 20.04 -8.01
N LEU A 310 -20.73 20.02 -6.94
CA LEU A 310 -20.41 20.67 -5.67
C LEU A 310 -19.68 19.64 -4.79
N LEU A 311 -18.43 19.89 -4.47
CA LEU A 311 -17.64 19.00 -3.63
C LEU A 311 -17.92 19.30 -2.15
N MET A 312 -18.66 18.40 -1.47
CA MET A 312 -18.68 18.32 -0.01
C MET A 312 -17.60 17.34 0.47
N SER A 313 -17.16 17.45 1.72
CA SER A 313 -16.20 16.50 2.30
C SER A 313 -16.69 15.06 2.14
N LYS A 314 -15.86 14.18 1.59
CA LYS A 314 -16.16 12.74 1.40
C LYS A 314 -16.59 12.04 2.69
N VAL A 315 -16.11 12.52 3.83
CA VAL A 315 -16.43 12.01 5.16
C VAL A 315 -17.59 12.82 5.72
N LYS A 316 -18.70 12.16 6.04
CA LYS A 316 -19.78 12.76 6.82
C LYS A 316 -19.45 12.63 8.29
N GLN A 317 -19.44 13.74 9.02
CA GLN A 317 -19.16 13.73 10.45
C GLN A 317 -20.08 12.77 11.23
N GLN A 318 -21.36 12.71 10.83
CA GLN A 318 -22.34 11.78 11.40
C GLN A 318 -21.92 10.31 11.32
N ASP A 319 -21.21 9.90 10.25
CA ASP A 319 -20.75 8.53 10.09
C ASP A 319 -19.59 8.21 11.06
N ILE A 320 -18.74 9.21 11.36
CA ILE A 320 -17.66 9.10 12.34
C ILE A 320 -18.22 9.03 13.76
N ASP A 321 -19.17 9.91 14.10
CA ASP A 321 -19.79 9.96 15.42
C ASP A 321 -20.49 8.63 15.74
N LYS A 322 -21.22 8.09 14.76
CA LYS A 322 -21.92 6.80 14.87
C LYS A 322 -20.95 5.63 14.95
N LEU A 323 -19.82 5.69 14.24
CA LEU A 323 -18.76 4.68 14.36
C LEU A 323 -18.16 4.69 15.77
N ILE A 324 -17.89 5.86 16.35
CA ILE A 324 -17.37 6.00 17.73
C ILE A 324 -18.37 5.45 18.75
N GLU A 325 -19.66 5.77 18.60
CA GLU A 325 -20.73 5.21 19.44
C GLU A 325 -20.74 3.68 19.38
N LEU A 326 -20.75 3.12 18.16
CA LEU A 326 -20.90 1.68 17.95
C LEU A 326 -19.66 0.87 18.34
N VAL A 327 -18.46 1.46 18.39
CA VAL A 327 -17.27 0.81 18.98
C VAL A 327 -17.24 0.90 20.52
N GLY A 328 -18.26 1.47 21.16
CA GLY A 328 -18.39 1.57 22.62
C GLY A 328 -18.00 2.93 23.21
N GLY A 329 -17.91 3.97 22.37
CA GLY A 329 -17.56 5.33 22.77
C GLY A 329 -16.07 5.66 22.71
N ARG A 330 -15.74 6.96 22.82
CA ARG A 330 -14.37 7.48 22.80
C ARG A 330 -13.48 6.83 23.87
N GLU A 331 -14.02 6.70 25.08
CA GLU A 331 -13.35 6.10 26.24
C GLU A 331 -12.92 4.64 25.99
N ASN A 332 -13.61 3.96 25.07
CA ASN A 332 -13.31 2.58 24.73
C ASN A 332 -12.17 2.45 23.71
N ILE A 333 -11.79 3.52 23.02
CA ILE A 333 -10.74 3.50 22.00
C ILE A 333 -9.40 3.79 22.68
N ALA A 334 -8.64 2.73 22.97
CA ALA A 334 -7.28 2.87 23.52
C ALA A 334 -6.34 3.50 22.47
N THR A 335 -6.44 3.03 21.23
CA THR A 335 -5.66 3.54 20.11
C THR A 335 -6.29 3.09 18.80
N VAL A 336 -6.10 3.89 17.76
CA VAL A 336 -6.53 3.56 16.40
C VAL A 336 -5.37 3.79 15.44
N SER A 337 -5.20 2.89 14.49
CA SER A 337 -4.24 3.00 13.39
C SER A 337 -4.90 2.57 12.08
N HIS A 338 -4.25 2.78 10.95
CA HIS A 338 -4.78 2.33 9.66
C HIS A 338 -3.70 1.74 8.75
N CYS A 339 -4.16 0.91 7.83
CA CYS A 339 -3.40 0.50 6.65
C CYS A 339 -4.12 1.00 5.39
N ILE A 340 -3.75 0.51 4.20
CA ILE A 340 -4.28 1.00 2.91
C ILE A 340 -5.82 0.87 2.80
N THR A 341 -6.46 -0.04 3.56
CA THR A 341 -7.91 -0.32 3.42
C THR A 341 -8.72 -0.41 4.70
N ARG A 342 -8.11 -0.33 5.89
CA ARG A 342 -8.79 -0.65 7.17
C ARG A 342 -8.37 0.25 8.32
N LEU A 343 -9.33 0.65 9.14
CA LEU A 343 -9.10 1.16 10.49
C LEU A 343 -8.88 -0.02 11.43
N ARG A 344 -7.96 0.13 12.37
CA ARG A 344 -7.54 -0.89 13.34
C ARG A 344 -7.61 -0.29 14.73
N PHE A 345 -8.70 -0.60 15.42
CA PHE A 345 -8.95 -0.17 16.78
C PHE A 345 -8.35 -1.17 17.76
N VAL A 346 -7.66 -0.67 18.76
CA VAL A 346 -7.47 -1.37 20.02
C VAL A 346 -8.51 -0.82 20.98
N LEU A 347 -9.39 -1.68 21.46
CA LEU A 347 -10.46 -1.32 22.37
C LEU A 347 -10.09 -1.74 23.80
N ASN A 348 -10.42 -0.91 24.79
CA ASN A 348 -10.26 -1.24 26.21
C ASN A 348 -11.20 -2.39 26.62
N HIS A 349 -12.42 -2.36 26.09
CA HIS A 349 -13.48 -3.35 26.27
C HIS A 349 -14.01 -3.77 24.90
N PRO A 350 -13.39 -4.76 24.23
CA PRO A 350 -13.79 -5.24 22.91
C PRO A 350 -15.25 -5.71 22.83
N GLU A 351 -15.81 -6.20 23.93
CA GLU A 351 -17.20 -6.63 24.07
C GLU A 351 -18.24 -5.51 23.88
N ASN A 352 -17.83 -4.24 24.02
CA ASN A 352 -18.72 -3.09 23.85
C ASN A 352 -18.87 -2.65 22.38
N ALA A 353 -18.13 -3.27 21.46
CA ALA A 353 -18.28 -3.01 20.03
C ALA A 353 -19.46 -3.79 19.43
N HIS A 354 -20.23 -3.13 18.55
CA HIS A 354 -21.43 -3.68 17.91
C HIS A 354 -21.18 -3.95 16.41
N PRO A 355 -20.41 -5.00 16.04
CA PRO A 355 -19.94 -5.22 14.67
C PRO A 355 -21.06 -5.31 13.62
N LYS A 356 -22.20 -5.94 13.96
CA LYS A 356 -23.33 -6.07 13.03
C LYS A 356 -23.95 -4.72 12.67
N GLU A 357 -23.92 -3.76 13.59
CA GLU A 357 -24.46 -2.42 13.37
C GLU A 357 -23.44 -1.55 12.64
N ILE A 358 -22.15 -1.72 12.95
CA ILE A 358 -21.05 -1.05 12.24
C ILE A 358 -21.03 -1.45 10.76
N GLU A 359 -21.31 -2.72 10.43
CA GLU A 359 -21.43 -3.19 9.04
C GLU A 359 -22.57 -2.57 8.24
N ASN A 360 -23.57 -1.97 8.90
CA ASN A 360 -24.65 -1.26 8.22
C ASN A 360 -24.29 0.20 7.88
N LEU A 361 -23.15 0.71 8.36
CA LEU A 361 -22.71 2.06 8.04
C LEU A 361 -22.26 2.13 6.57
N PRO A 362 -22.62 3.19 5.81
CA PRO A 362 -22.41 3.24 4.36
C PRO A 362 -20.94 3.11 3.92
N MET A 363 -20.00 3.60 4.74
CA MET A 363 -18.56 3.53 4.46
C MET A 363 -17.92 2.19 4.82
N VAL A 364 -18.62 1.33 5.58
CA VAL A 364 -18.06 0.09 6.11
C VAL A 364 -18.34 -1.05 5.13
N LYS A 365 -17.27 -1.69 4.65
CA LYS A 365 -17.31 -2.83 3.74
C LYS A 365 -17.31 -4.18 4.48
N GLY A 366 -16.95 -4.18 5.76
CA GLY A 366 -16.99 -5.33 6.69
C GLY A 366 -16.24 -5.06 8.00
N CYS A 367 -16.50 -5.85 9.03
CA CYS A 367 -15.80 -5.78 10.33
C CYS A 367 -15.32 -7.14 10.81
N PHE A 368 -14.17 -7.20 11.48
CA PHE A 368 -13.71 -8.42 12.14
C PHE A 368 -12.67 -8.11 13.22
N THR A 369 -12.50 -9.01 14.17
CA THR A 369 -11.46 -8.91 15.21
C THR A 369 -10.31 -9.86 14.86
N ASN A 370 -9.09 -9.36 14.82
CA ASN A 370 -7.90 -10.20 14.66
C ASN A 370 -6.74 -9.65 15.49
N ALA A 371 -5.98 -10.55 16.10
CA ALA A 371 -4.77 -10.21 16.85
C ALA A 371 -5.01 -9.10 17.89
N GLY A 372 -6.11 -9.19 18.64
CA GLY A 372 -6.49 -8.21 19.67
C GLY A 372 -6.90 -6.83 19.16
N GLN A 373 -7.04 -6.66 17.84
CA GLN A 373 -7.51 -5.44 17.19
C GLN A 373 -8.89 -5.65 16.55
N PHE A 374 -9.82 -4.75 16.83
CA PHE A 374 -11.09 -4.65 16.12
C PHE A 374 -10.86 -3.87 14.81
N GLN A 375 -11.11 -4.49 13.66
CA GLN A 375 -10.80 -3.92 12.35
C GLN A 375 -12.08 -3.59 11.59
N VAL A 376 -12.13 -2.38 11.04
CA VAL A 376 -13.22 -1.88 10.20
C VAL A 376 -12.68 -1.64 8.80
N VAL A 377 -13.22 -2.35 7.82
CA VAL A 377 -12.81 -2.27 6.41
C VAL A 377 -13.55 -1.11 5.76
N ILE A 378 -12.82 -0.10 5.28
CA ILE A 378 -13.40 1.07 4.58
C ILE A 378 -13.05 1.02 3.08
N GLY A 379 -11.84 0.60 2.74
CA GLY A 379 -11.31 0.64 1.37
C GLY A 379 -10.30 1.77 1.18
N THR A 380 -10.11 2.20 -0.07
CA THR A 380 -9.06 3.16 -0.45
C THR A 380 -9.18 4.53 0.22
N ASP A 381 -10.37 4.92 0.69
CA ASP A 381 -10.63 6.20 1.36
C ASP A 381 -10.31 6.17 2.88
N VAL A 382 -9.76 5.07 3.42
CA VAL A 382 -9.55 4.89 4.86
C VAL A 382 -8.69 5.99 5.52
N ASP A 383 -7.76 6.60 4.79
CA ASP A 383 -6.92 7.69 5.31
C ASP A 383 -7.77 8.92 5.68
N ASP A 384 -8.80 9.21 4.89
CA ASP A 384 -9.70 10.34 5.12
C ASP A 384 -10.54 10.11 6.38
N TYR A 385 -11.08 8.90 6.55
CA TYR A 385 -11.86 8.51 7.73
C TYR A 385 -10.98 8.41 9.00
N TYR A 386 -9.72 7.98 8.87
CA TYR A 386 -8.77 7.96 9.99
C TYR A 386 -8.50 9.37 10.51
N LYS A 387 -8.21 10.32 9.60
CA LYS A 387 -7.98 11.72 9.97
C LYS A 387 -9.20 12.34 10.65
N ALA A 388 -10.39 12.12 10.12
CA ALA A 388 -11.63 12.60 10.72
C ALA A 388 -11.88 11.98 12.12
N LEU A 389 -11.62 10.68 12.27
CA LEU A 389 -11.78 9.98 13.54
C LEU A 389 -10.77 10.45 14.60
N ILE A 390 -9.51 10.68 14.23
CA ILE A 390 -8.48 11.26 15.11
C ILE A 390 -8.88 12.69 15.54
N ALA A 391 -9.31 13.53 14.59
CA ALA A 391 -9.77 14.88 14.88
C ALA A 391 -10.97 14.90 15.85
N THR A 392 -11.91 13.94 15.71
CA THR A 392 -13.10 13.83 16.57
C THR A 392 -12.78 13.26 17.95
N THR A 393 -11.87 12.28 18.02
CA THR A 393 -11.52 11.59 19.27
C THR A 393 -10.40 12.28 20.05
N GLY A 394 -9.69 13.25 19.46
CA GLY A 394 -8.55 13.92 20.08
C GLY A 394 -7.44 12.96 20.53
N LEU A 395 -7.37 11.76 19.96
CA LEU A 395 -6.32 10.78 20.22
C LEU A 395 -5.10 11.15 19.36
N ASP A 396 -3.89 11.09 19.94
CA ASP A 396 -2.67 11.27 19.15
C ASP A 396 -2.52 10.17 18.12
N SER A 397 -1.88 10.47 16.98
CA SER A 397 -1.55 9.45 15.98
C SER A 397 -0.68 8.39 16.64
N ALA A 398 -1.23 7.19 16.83
CA ALA A 398 -0.56 6.17 17.62
C ALA A 398 0.69 5.66 16.91
N ASP A 399 1.80 5.63 17.65
CA ASP A 399 3.01 4.96 17.16
C ASP A 399 2.71 3.47 16.97
N LYS A 400 3.23 2.89 15.87
CA LYS A 400 2.93 1.50 15.48
C LYS A 400 3.28 0.49 16.59
N GLU A 401 4.26 0.81 17.43
CA GLU A 401 4.64 -0.04 18.56
C GLU A 401 3.71 0.11 19.77
N GLN A 402 3.15 1.30 20.03
CA GLN A 402 2.12 1.48 21.07
C GLN A 402 0.84 0.72 20.70
N ALA A 403 0.41 0.81 19.43
CA ALA A 403 -0.76 0.08 18.93
C ALA A 403 -0.61 -1.45 19.04
N LYS A 404 0.58 -1.99 18.81
CA LYS A 404 0.86 -3.43 18.99
C LYS A 404 0.85 -3.85 20.46
N THR A 405 1.40 -3.02 21.33
CA THR A 405 1.50 -3.34 22.77
C THR A 405 0.12 -3.34 23.42
N ALA A 406 -0.72 -2.35 23.08
CA ALA A 406 -2.10 -2.30 23.52
C ALA A 406 -2.92 -3.47 22.96
N ALA A 407 -2.79 -3.79 21.66
CA ALA A 407 -3.48 -4.93 21.04
C ALA A 407 -3.19 -6.28 21.72
N ARG A 408 -1.96 -6.47 22.21
CA ARG A 408 -1.58 -7.70 22.93
C ARG A 408 -2.35 -7.92 24.22
N GLN A 409 -2.75 -6.86 24.92
CA GLN A 409 -3.48 -6.99 26.19
C GLN A 409 -4.83 -7.70 25.98
N ASN A 410 -5.40 -7.61 24.77
CA ASN A 410 -6.65 -8.26 24.39
C ASN A 410 -6.49 -9.70 23.86
N MET A 411 -5.25 -10.20 23.74
CA MET A 411 -4.98 -11.56 23.27
C MET A 411 -4.91 -12.55 24.43
N LYS A 412 -5.33 -13.80 24.20
CA LYS A 412 -5.11 -14.87 25.18
C LYS A 412 -3.62 -15.19 25.31
N TRP A 413 -3.18 -15.73 26.45
CA TRP A 413 -1.76 -16.00 26.72
C TRP A 413 -1.04 -16.84 25.65
N HIS A 414 -1.74 -17.81 25.04
CA HIS A 414 -1.19 -18.65 23.97
C HIS A 414 -1.10 -17.90 22.64
N GLU A 415 -2.08 -17.05 22.32
CA GLU A 415 -2.06 -16.16 21.15
C GLU A 415 -0.94 -15.12 21.27
N GLN A 416 -0.71 -14.58 22.47
CA GLN A 416 0.42 -13.69 22.76
C GLN A 416 1.75 -14.40 22.48
N LEU A 417 1.94 -15.62 23.01
CA LEU A 417 3.18 -16.39 22.82
C LEU A 417 3.45 -16.65 21.34
N ILE A 418 2.42 -17.03 20.58
CA ILE A 418 2.55 -17.27 19.14
C ILE A 418 2.82 -15.96 18.38
N SER A 419 2.17 -14.85 18.74
CA SER A 419 2.45 -13.52 18.18
C SER A 419 3.90 -13.10 18.43
N HIS A 420 4.44 -13.35 19.63
CA HIS A 420 5.85 -13.08 19.95
C HIS A 420 6.79 -13.90 19.08
N PHE A 421 6.48 -15.17 18.84
CA PHE A 421 7.26 -16.04 17.97
C PHE A 421 7.20 -15.58 16.50
N ALA A 422 6.01 -15.30 15.97
CA ALA A 422 5.78 -14.82 14.61
C ALA A 422 6.55 -13.52 14.29
N GLU A 423 6.60 -12.59 15.25
CA GLU A 423 7.34 -11.33 15.10
C GLU A 423 8.84 -11.47 14.89
N ILE A 424 9.43 -12.60 15.29
CA ILE A 424 10.84 -12.89 15.04
C ILE A 424 11.05 -13.26 13.56
N PHE A 425 10.08 -13.89 12.91
CA PHE A 425 10.22 -14.36 11.52
C PHE A 425 9.77 -13.32 10.49
N PHE A 426 8.85 -12.41 10.83
CA PHE A 426 8.35 -11.39 9.89
C PHE A 426 9.46 -10.60 9.16
N PRO A 427 10.49 -10.07 9.84
CA PRO A 427 11.56 -9.33 9.17
C PRO A 427 12.38 -10.16 8.17
N LEU A 428 12.31 -11.50 8.27
CA LEU A 428 13.07 -12.44 7.45
C LEU A 428 12.32 -12.85 6.18
N LEU A 429 10.99 -12.63 6.13
CA LEU A 429 10.14 -13.06 5.01
C LEU A 429 10.61 -12.54 3.64
N PRO A 430 10.94 -11.24 3.46
CA PRO A 430 11.35 -10.75 2.14
C PRO A 430 12.58 -11.49 1.60
N ALA A 431 13.58 -11.72 2.45
CA ALA A 431 14.80 -12.45 2.06
C ALA A 431 14.50 -13.90 1.69
N LEU A 432 13.68 -14.59 2.48
CA LEU A 432 13.30 -15.99 2.24
C LEU A 432 12.51 -16.16 0.93
N ILE A 433 11.54 -15.28 0.69
CA ILE A 433 10.75 -15.27 -0.55
C ILE A 433 11.65 -15.06 -1.76
N SER A 434 12.57 -14.08 -1.69
CA SER A 434 13.57 -13.84 -2.73
C SER A 434 14.45 -15.06 -2.95
N GLY A 435 14.97 -15.67 -1.88
CA GLY A 435 15.80 -16.87 -1.96
C GLY A 435 15.09 -18.05 -2.61
N GLY A 436 13.84 -18.33 -2.21
CA GLY A 436 13.05 -19.42 -2.77
C GLY A 436 12.73 -19.22 -4.26
N LEU A 437 12.42 -17.99 -4.68
CA LEU A 437 12.23 -17.67 -6.10
C LEU A 437 13.52 -17.82 -6.90
N ILE A 438 14.63 -17.29 -6.37
CA ILE A 438 15.96 -17.38 -7.00
C ILE A 438 16.33 -18.86 -7.20
N LEU A 439 16.16 -19.69 -6.17
CA LEU A 439 16.34 -21.13 -6.27
C LEU A 439 15.37 -21.74 -7.28
N GLY A 440 14.11 -21.30 -7.34
CA GLY A 440 13.14 -21.75 -8.34
C GLY A 440 13.58 -21.48 -9.78
N PHE A 441 14.03 -20.26 -10.08
CA PHE A 441 14.60 -19.93 -11.40
C PHE A 441 15.87 -20.70 -11.69
N ARG A 442 16.75 -20.86 -10.69
CA ARG A 442 17.96 -21.67 -10.80
C ARG A 442 17.62 -23.11 -11.18
N ASN A 443 16.60 -23.71 -10.58
CA ASN A 443 16.20 -25.09 -10.88
C ASN A 443 15.71 -25.26 -12.32
N VAL A 444 14.99 -24.28 -12.86
CA VAL A 444 14.59 -24.29 -14.29
C VAL A 444 15.81 -24.33 -15.20
N ILE A 445 16.88 -23.65 -14.80
CA ILE A 445 18.09 -23.57 -15.61
C ILE A 445 18.92 -24.86 -15.51
N GLY A 446 19.21 -25.37 -14.32
CA GLY A 446 20.21 -26.44 -14.15
C GLY A 446 19.70 -27.78 -13.68
N ASP A 447 18.43 -27.90 -13.28
CA ASP A 447 17.89 -29.12 -12.65
C ASP A 447 16.67 -29.69 -13.39
N LEU A 448 16.09 -28.94 -14.35
CA LEU A 448 15.02 -29.41 -15.22
C LEU A 448 15.60 -29.98 -16.53
N PRO A 449 15.43 -31.28 -16.81
CA PRO A 449 15.82 -31.86 -18.09
C PRO A 449 14.91 -31.33 -19.20
N MET A 450 15.51 -30.81 -20.27
CA MET A 450 14.85 -30.28 -21.46
C MET A 450 14.93 -31.31 -22.60
N SER A 451 15.07 -30.85 -23.84
CA SER A 451 15.16 -31.74 -25.00
C SER A 451 16.37 -32.66 -24.88
N ASN A 452 16.16 -33.96 -25.11
CA ASN A 452 17.16 -35.03 -25.04
C ASN A 452 17.70 -35.35 -23.62
N GLY A 453 17.06 -34.84 -22.57
CA GLY A 453 17.44 -35.12 -21.18
C GLY A 453 18.55 -34.22 -20.63
N GLU A 454 19.09 -33.30 -21.43
CA GLU A 454 20.04 -32.28 -20.99
C GLU A 454 19.31 -31.06 -20.39
N THR A 455 19.91 -30.43 -19.39
CA THR A 455 19.38 -29.20 -18.75
C THR A 455 19.75 -27.95 -19.55
N LEU A 456 19.06 -26.83 -19.34
CA LEU A 456 19.42 -25.57 -20.00
C LEU A 456 20.85 -25.11 -19.69
N ALA A 457 21.34 -25.39 -18.48
CA ALA A 457 22.72 -25.14 -18.08
C ALA A 457 23.72 -25.98 -18.89
N GLN A 458 23.39 -27.22 -19.20
CA GLN A 458 24.24 -28.10 -20.02
C GLN A 458 24.22 -27.69 -21.50
N MET A 459 23.04 -27.30 -22.01
CA MET A 459 22.86 -26.89 -23.40
C MET A 459 23.48 -25.52 -23.71
N TYR A 460 23.52 -24.60 -22.74
CA TYR A 460 23.98 -23.22 -22.95
C TYR A 460 24.97 -22.79 -21.85
N PRO A 461 26.28 -22.61 -22.17
CA PRO A 461 27.30 -22.22 -21.20
C PRO A 461 26.99 -20.93 -20.43
N ALA A 462 26.36 -19.94 -21.08
CA ALA A 462 25.94 -18.70 -20.42
C ALA A 462 24.91 -18.95 -19.31
N LEU A 463 23.99 -19.90 -19.53
CA LEU A 463 22.99 -20.27 -18.53
C LEU A 463 23.61 -21.08 -17.37
N LYS A 464 24.66 -21.86 -17.62
CA LYS A 464 25.45 -22.46 -16.53
C LYS A 464 26.05 -21.39 -15.62
N THR A 465 26.65 -20.34 -16.19
CA THR A 465 27.20 -19.24 -15.39
C THR A 465 26.10 -18.54 -14.57
N VAL A 466 24.91 -18.33 -15.15
CA VAL A 466 23.76 -17.79 -14.41
C VAL A 466 23.33 -18.74 -13.30
N TYR A 467 23.26 -20.05 -13.54
CA TYR A 467 22.92 -21.06 -12.54
C TYR A 467 23.87 -21.04 -11.33
N ASP A 468 25.18 -20.99 -11.59
CA ASP A 468 26.21 -20.92 -10.55
C ASP A 468 26.13 -19.58 -9.79
N PHE A 469 25.90 -18.47 -10.49
CA PHE A 469 25.73 -17.14 -9.87
C PHE A 469 24.48 -17.06 -8.98
N LEU A 470 23.34 -17.64 -9.40
CA LEU A 470 22.12 -17.65 -8.59
C LEU A 470 22.29 -18.46 -7.30
N TRP A 471 23.17 -19.47 -7.28
CA TRP A 471 23.49 -20.21 -6.06
C TRP A 471 24.14 -19.31 -5.01
N LEU A 472 25.05 -18.41 -5.39
CA LEU A 472 25.72 -17.49 -4.46
C LEU A 472 24.71 -16.68 -3.63
N ILE A 473 23.64 -16.20 -4.27
CA ILE A 473 22.58 -15.43 -3.60
C ILE A 473 21.72 -16.34 -2.71
N GLY A 474 21.36 -17.52 -3.21
CA GLY A 474 20.60 -18.51 -2.44
C GLY A 474 21.35 -18.96 -1.19
N GLU A 475 22.64 -19.25 -1.32
CA GLU A 475 23.54 -19.61 -0.23
C GLU A 475 23.59 -18.49 0.81
N ALA A 476 23.78 -17.23 0.40
CA ALA A 476 23.78 -16.10 1.33
C ALA A 476 22.49 -16.01 2.17
N ILE A 477 21.33 -16.37 1.61
CA ILE A 477 20.04 -16.30 2.31
C ILE A 477 19.82 -17.50 3.22
N PHE A 478 20.04 -18.73 2.73
CA PHE A 478 19.68 -19.94 3.45
C PHE A 478 20.80 -20.44 4.38
N PHE A 479 22.06 -20.35 3.96
CA PHE A 479 23.19 -20.77 4.79
C PHE A 479 23.35 -19.88 6.02
N TYR A 480 23.25 -18.56 5.83
CA TYR A 480 23.38 -17.54 6.87
C TYR A 480 22.05 -17.18 7.54
N LEU A 481 20.99 -17.97 7.32
CA LEU A 481 19.70 -17.78 7.98
C LEU A 481 19.79 -17.62 9.51
N PRO A 482 20.66 -18.34 10.25
CA PRO A 482 20.90 -18.10 11.68
C PRO A 482 21.23 -16.65 12.04
N VAL A 483 21.91 -15.92 11.15
CA VAL A 483 22.29 -14.51 11.35
C VAL A 483 21.06 -13.63 11.45
N GLY A 484 20.13 -13.76 10.50
CA GLY A 484 18.87 -13.02 10.50
C GLY A 484 18.02 -13.36 11.72
N ILE A 485 17.96 -14.64 12.09
CA ILE A 485 17.18 -15.10 13.25
C ILE A 485 17.73 -14.52 14.55
N CYS A 486 19.05 -14.60 14.78
CA CYS A 486 19.66 -14.06 15.99
C CYS A 486 19.46 -12.54 16.09
N TRP A 487 19.65 -11.81 14.98
CA TRP A 487 19.36 -10.38 14.90
C TRP A 487 17.91 -10.07 15.29
N SER A 488 16.95 -10.77 14.68
CA SER A 488 15.53 -10.52 14.90
C SER A 488 15.10 -10.88 16.32
N ALA A 489 15.58 -12.01 16.87
CA ALA A 489 15.31 -12.44 18.23
C ALA A 489 15.88 -11.45 19.27
N VAL A 490 17.13 -11.01 19.12
CA VAL A 490 17.76 -10.03 20.02
C VAL A 490 17.03 -8.69 19.95
N LYS A 491 16.73 -8.21 18.75
CA LYS A 491 15.94 -6.98 18.54
C LYS A 491 14.58 -7.11 19.24
N LYS A 492 13.92 -8.25 19.11
CA LYS A 492 12.61 -8.52 19.72
C LYS A 492 12.64 -8.50 21.25
N MET A 493 13.75 -8.94 21.84
CA MET A 493 13.97 -8.93 23.30
C MET A 493 14.36 -7.54 23.84
N GLY A 494 14.55 -6.52 22.99
CA GLY A 494 15.07 -5.21 23.39
C GLY A 494 16.59 -5.19 23.62
N GLY A 495 17.30 -6.21 23.15
CA GLY A 495 18.76 -6.25 23.12
C GLY A 495 19.34 -5.45 21.95
N THR A 496 20.66 -5.37 21.88
CA THR A 496 21.39 -4.62 20.85
C THR A 496 21.48 -5.46 19.57
N PRO A 497 20.82 -5.08 18.45
CA PRO A 497 20.66 -5.97 17.29
C PRO A 497 21.98 -6.41 16.64
N ILE A 498 23.01 -5.57 16.67
CA ILE A 498 24.33 -5.91 16.12
C ILE A 498 24.97 -7.11 16.83
N LEU A 499 24.71 -7.29 18.14
CA LEU A 499 25.22 -8.45 18.88
C LEU A 499 24.53 -9.73 18.43
N GLY A 500 23.25 -9.66 18.06
CA GLY A 500 22.53 -10.76 17.43
C GLY A 500 23.16 -11.15 16.09
N ILE A 501 23.56 -10.18 15.27
CA ILE A 501 24.28 -10.46 14.01
C ILE A 501 25.61 -11.15 14.29
N VAL A 502 26.40 -10.63 15.23
CA VAL A 502 27.70 -11.21 15.59
C VAL A 502 27.56 -12.64 16.12
N LEU A 503 26.58 -12.90 16.99
CA LEU A 503 26.27 -14.25 17.46
C LEU A 503 25.94 -15.17 16.28
N GLY A 504 25.04 -14.76 15.40
CA GLY A 504 24.64 -15.58 14.26
C GLY A 504 25.79 -15.86 13.30
N VAL A 505 26.67 -14.89 13.02
CA VAL A 505 27.89 -15.10 12.20
C VAL A 505 28.82 -16.10 12.87
N THR A 506 28.93 -16.04 14.21
CA THR A 506 29.72 -17.01 14.99
C THR A 506 29.17 -18.42 14.83
N LEU A 507 27.84 -18.61 14.88
CA LEU A 507 27.19 -19.91 14.73
C LEU A 507 27.36 -20.56 13.35
N VAL A 508 27.65 -19.76 12.32
CA VAL A 508 27.86 -20.26 10.94
C VAL A 508 29.30 -20.09 10.46
N SER A 509 30.22 -19.77 11.37
CA SER A 509 31.62 -19.48 11.07
C SER A 509 32.27 -20.65 10.32
N PRO A 510 33.10 -20.38 9.28
CA PRO A 510 33.89 -21.41 8.60
C PRO A 510 34.90 -22.14 9.51
N GLN A 511 35.16 -21.62 10.72
CA GLN A 511 35.96 -22.31 11.74
C GLN A 511 35.24 -23.52 12.35
N LEU A 512 33.92 -23.62 12.14
CA LEU A 512 33.08 -24.72 12.59
C LEU A 512 32.84 -25.67 11.42
N MET A 513 32.79 -26.97 11.73
CA MET A 513 32.36 -27.97 10.76
C MET A 513 30.95 -27.63 10.28
N ASN A 514 30.74 -27.68 8.97
CA ASN A 514 29.44 -27.43 8.40
C ASN A 514 28.43 -28.48 8.90
N ALA A 515 27.26 -28.03 9.35
CA ALA A 515 26.19 -28.90 9.82
C ALA A 515 25.79 -30.01 8.83
N TYR A 516 25.93 -29.79 7.52
CA TYR A 516 25.66 -30.79 6.48
C TYR A 516 26.67 -31.95 6.45
N GLU A 517 27.86 -31.79 7.02
CA GLU A 517 28.88 -32.84 7.10
C GLU A 517 28.69 -33.76 8.33
N LEU A 518 27.78 -33.39 9.23
CA LEU A 518 27.50 -34.15 10.44
C LEU A 518 26.97 -35.56 10.07
N GLY A 519 27.63 -36.60 10.60
CA GLY A 519 27.33 -38.00 10.28
C GLY A 519 28.13 -38.59 9.11
N THR A 520 28.81 -37.74 8.32
CA THR A 520 29.80 -38.20 7.32
C THR A 520 31.24 -37.96 7.78
N LYS A 521 31.46 -36.92 8.59
CA LYS A 521 32.74 -36.61 9.25
C LYS A 521 32.54 -36.52 10.77
N ILE A 522 33.58 -36.91 11.50
CA ILE A 522 33.62 -36.75 12.96
C ILE A 522 34.00 -35.28 13.26
N PRO A 523 33.20 -34.54 14.05
CA PRO A 523 33.53 -33.17 14.41
C PRO A 523 34.82 -33.10 15.22
N GLU A 524 35.64 -32.09 14.93
CA GLU A 524 36.67 -31.67 15.88
C GLU A 524 36.03 -31.14 17.18
N VAL A 525 36.77 -31.19 18.28
CA VAL A 525 36.29 -30.69 19.58
C VAL A 525 37.21 -29.60 20.12
N TRP A 526 36.63 -28.63 20.83
CA TRP A 526 37.36 -27.85 21.83
C TRP A 526 37.45 -28.67 23.12
N ASN A 527 38.66 -28.90 23.63
CA ASN A 527 38.90 -29.64 24.86
C ASN A 527 39.31 -28.68 25.98
N PHE A 528 38.47 -28.57 27.01
CA PHE A 528 38.71 -27.73 28.20
C PHE A 528 39.25 -28.53 29.40
N GLY A 529 39.73 -29.75 29.17
CA GLY A 529 40.27 -30.66 30.18
C GLY A 529 39.18 -31.54 30.83
N TRP A 530 38.14 -30.92 31.38
CA TRP A 530 37.06 -31.65 32.10
C TRP A 530 35.81 -31.91 31.25
N PHE A 531 35.69 -31.22 30.11
CA PHE A 531 34.62 -31.42 29.14
C PHE A 531 35.08 -31.01 27.75
N THR A 532 34.39 -31.54 26.74
CA THR A 532 34.63 -31.25 25.32
C THR A 532 33.38 -30.65 24.69
N ILE A 533 33.57 -29.73 23.75
CA ILE A 533 32.49 -29.15 22.95
C ILE A 533 32.79 -29.44 21.48
N GLU A 534 31.83 -29.99 20.75
CA GLU A 534 31.98 -30.21 19.32
C GLU A 534 31.98 -28.88 18.54
N LYS A 535 32.95 -28.71 17.62
CA LYS A 535 33.06 -27.55 16.72
C LYS A 535 32.10 -27.70 15.55
N VAL A 536 30.80 -27.80 15.84
CA VAL A 536 29.76 -27.98 14.83
C VAL A 536 29.02 -26.66 14.65
N GLY A 537 28.92 -26.22 13.40
CA GLY A 537 28.15 -25.04 13.04
C GLY A 537 26.65 -25.31 13.02
N TYR A 538 25.89 -24.24 12.89
CA TYR A 538 24.43 -24.27 12.85
C TYR A 538 23.94 -23.70 11.52
N GLN A 539 24.68 -23.89 10.44
CA GLN A 539 24.34 -23.44 9.09
C GLN A 539 22.91 -23.87 8.74
N ALA A 540 22.12 -22.91 8.25
CA ALA A 540 20.69 -23.03 7.96
C ALA A 540 19.78 -23.44 9.16
N GLN A 541 20.31 -23.70 10.37
CA GLN A 541 19.53 -24.22 11.51
C GLN A 541 18.77 -23.13 12.25
N VAL A 542 17.45 -23.29 12.35
CA VAL A 542 16.54 -22.25 12.84
C VAL A 542 16.35 -22.29 14.35
N ILE A 543 16.02 -23.47 14.89
CA ILE A 543 15.70 -23.62 16.31
C ILE A 543 16.92 -23.34 17.20
N PRO A 544 18.12 -23.91 16.93
CA PRO A 544 19.34 -23.54 17.66
C PRO A 544 19.63 -22.04 17.63
N ALA A 545 19.53 -21.40 16.46
CA ALA A 545 19.80 -19.98 16.29
C ALA A 545 18.78 -19.11 17.04
N LEU A 546 17.51 -19.47 17.00
CA LEU A 546 16.44 -18.79 17.73
C LEU A 546 16.69 -18.83 19.24
N LEU A 547 16.94 -20.02 19.79
CA LEU A 547 17.18 -20.18 21.22
C LEU A 547 18.45 -19.44 21.65
N ALA A 548 19.51 -19.46 20.84
CA ALA A 548 20.74 -18.72 21.11
C ALA A 548 20.51 -17.19 21.08
N GLY A 549 19.77 -16.69 20.10
CA GLY A 549 19.40 -15.27 20.01
C GLY A 549 18.52 -14.80 21.18
N LEU A 550 17.55 -15.61 21.60
CA LEU A 550 16.72 -15.35 22.78
C LEU A 550 17.56 -15.34 24.06
N ALA A 551 18.49 -16.29 24.21
CA ALA A 551 19.40 -16.33 25.34
C ALA A 551 20.30 -15.10 25.39
N LEU A 552 20.89 -14.67 24.26
CA LEU A 552 21.67 -13.44 24.19
C LEU A 552 20.84 -12.22 24.57
N GLY A 553 19.65 -12.06 23.99
CA GLY A 553 18.76 -10.94 24.32
C GLY A 553 18.39 -10.93 25.81
N PHE A 554 18.13 -12.09 26.40
CA PHE A 554 17.85 -12.22 27.83
C PHE A 554 19.07 -11.87 28.70
N ILE A 555 20.24 -12.44 28.41
CA ILE A 555 21.49 -12.21 29.15
C ILE A 555 21.85 -10.73 29.10
N GLU A 556 21.85 -10.15 27.90
CA GLU A 556 22.21 -8.76 27.66
C GLU A 556 21.27 -7.83 28.44
N THR A 557 19.96 -7.95 28.26
CA THR A 557 18.98 -7.06 28.94
C THR A 557 19.00 -7.20 30.46
N ARG A 558 19.39 -8.36 31.00
CA ARG A 558 19.61 -8.54 32.44
C ARG A 558 20.91 -7.89 32.90
N LEU A 559 22.02 -8.09 32.18
CA LEU A 559 23.29 -7.44 32.49
C LEU A 559 23.18 -5.92 32.46
N LYS A 560 22.40 -5.35 31.52
CA LYS A 560 22.11 -3.89 31.48
C LYS A 560 21.52 -3.34 32.78
N ARG A 561 20.79 -4.17 33.55
CA ARG A 561 20.19 -3.75 34.83
C ARG A 561 21.14 -3.91 36.02
N ILE A 562 22.22 -4.67 35.86
CA ILE A 562 23.17 -5.01 36.94
C ILE A 562 24.44 -4.17 36.82
N VAL A 563 24.90 -3.90 35.59
CA VAL A 563 26.14 -3.19 35.31
C VAL A 563 25.92 -1.67 35.41
N PRO A 564 26.76 -0.92 36.13
CA PRO A 564 26.69 0.54 36.19
C PRO A 564 26.86 1.21 34.81
N ASP A 565 26.18 2.33 34.58
CA ASP A 565 26.11 3.02 33.27
C ASP A 565 27.48 3.33 32.65
N TYR A 566 28.49 3.65 33.45
CA TYR A 566 29.84 3.97 32.96
C TYR A 566 30.63 2.74 32.46
N LEU A 567 30.25 1.52 32.85
CA LEU A 567 30.84 0.26 32.36
C LEU A 567 29.99 -0.40 31.28
N TYR A 568 28.78 0.11 31.05
CA TYR A 568 27.78 -0.47 30.16
C TYR A 568 28.35 -0.77 28.76
N LEU A 569 29.04 0.20 28.16
CA LEU A 569 29.52 0.12 26.77
C LEU A 569 30.54 -1.01 26.56
N VAL A 570 31.31 -1.35 27.60
CA VAL A 570 32.38 -2.35 27.53
C VAL A 570 31.92 -3.70 28.07
N ILE A 571 31.38 -3.73 29.28
CA ILE A 571 31.10 -5.00 29.99
C ILE A 571 29.89 -5.71 29.40
N VAL A 572 28.78 -4.99 29.16
CA VAL A 572 27.52 -5.64 28.78
C VAL A 572 27.68 -6.40 27.46
N PRO A 573 28.15 -5.79 26.35
CA PRO A 573 28.27 -6.51 25.07
C PRO A 573 29.26 -7.67 25.11
N VAL A 574 30.41 -7.50 25.78
CA VAL A 574 31.48 -8.52 25.83
C VAL A 574 31.02 -9.73 26.64
N CYS A 575 30.52 -9.51 27.86
CA CYS A 575 30.08 -10.60 28.73
C CYS A 575 28.84 -11.30 28.18
N SER A 576 27.87 -10.54 27.63
CA SER A 576 26.67 -11.16 27.07
C SER A 576 26.98 -12.04 25.87
N LEU A 577 27.88 -11.59 24.99
CA LEU A 577 28.23 -12.33 23.78
C LEU A 577 29.06 -13.58 24.11
N ILE A 578 30.08 -13.47 24.98
CA ILE A 578 30.88 -14.63 25.41
C ILE A 578 29.99 -15.70 26.04
N LEU A 579 29.11 -15.29 26.96
CA LEU A 579 28.21 -16.23 27.63
C LEU A 579 27.21 -16.85 26.66
N ALA A 580 26.63 -16.07 25.75
CA ALA A 580 25.70 -16.58 24.76
C ALA A 580 26.35 -17.56 23.78
N VAL A 581 27.54 -17.26 23.26
CA VAL A 581 28.28 -18.15 22.36
C VAL A 581 28.66 -19.46 23.07
N PHE A 582 29.11 -19.38 24.31
CA PHE A 582 29.42 -20.55 25.12
C PHE A 582 28.17 -21.42 25.34
N LEU A 583 27.06 -20.82 25.77
CA LEU A 583 25.79 -21.53 25.96
C LEU A 583 25.24 -22.11 24.65
N ALA A 584 25.42 -21.40 23.54
CA ALA A 584 24.99 -21.85 22.21
C ALA A 584 25.68 -23.17 21.80
N HIS A 585 26.98 -23.32 22.04
CA HIS A 585 27.69 -24.53 21.63
C HIS A 585 27.65 -25.66 22.66
N THR A 586 27.49 -25.34 23.95
CA THR A 586 27.47 -26.36 25.02
C THR A 586 26.11 -27.01 25.23
N VAL A 587 25.05 -26.20 25.32
CA VAL A 587 23.73 -26.67 25.79
C VAL A 587 22.65 -26.35 24.78
N ILE A 588 22.52 -25.08 24.41
CA ILE A 588 21.37 -24.57 23.64
C ILE A 588 21.35 -25.17 22.23
N GLY A 589 22.50 -25.24 21.57
CA GLY A 589 22.61 -25.72 20.19
C GLY A 589 22.32 -27.22 20.06
N PRO A 590 22.99 -28.10 20.83
CA PRO A 590 22.67 -29.53 20.84
C PRO A 590 21.21 -29.80 21.21
N PHE A 591 20.69 -29.11 22.22
CA PHE A 591 19.30 -29.24 22.64
C PHE A 591 18.33 -28.75 21.55
N GLY A 592 18.60 -27.60 20.93
CA GLY A 592 17.79 -27.06 19.85
C GLY A 592 17.79 -27.96 18.62
N ARG A 593 18.90 -28.64 18.33
CA ARG A 593 19.00 -29.62 17.25
C ARG A 593 18.14 -30.85 17.55
N MET A 594 18.20 -31.37 18.77
CA MET A 594 17.34 -32.48 19.21
C MET A 594 15.85 -32.15 19.06
N ILE A 595 15.44 -30.92 19.40
CA ILE A 595 14.07 -30.44 19.16
C ILE A 595 13.76 -30.43 17.66
N GLY A 596 14.65 -29.87 16.85
CA GLY A 596 14.50 -29.84 15.39
C GLY A 596 14.36 -31.21 14.77
N ASP A 597 15.18 -32.16 15.20
CA ASP A 597 15.13 -33.56 14.74
C ASP A 597 13.81 -34.23 15.15
N GLY A 598 13.30 -33.93 16.35
CA GLY A 598 11.98 -34.39 16.81
C GLY A 598 10.83 -33.82 15.98
N VAL A 599 10.87 -32.52 15.65
CA VAL A 599 9.89 -31.88 14.76
C VAL A 599 9.95 -32.50 13.36
N ALA A 600 11.16 -32.66 12.82
CA ALA A 600 11.38 -33.29 11.53
C ALA A 600 10.84 -34.73 11.52
N PHE A 601 11.07 -35.49 12.57
CA PHE A 601 10.56 -36.86 12.72
C PHE A 601 9.03 -36.90 12.71
N ALA A 602 8.37 -36.05 13.51
CA ALA A 602 6.91 -36.02 13.60
C ALA A 602 6.27 -35.65 12.26
N VAL A 603 6.79 -34.61 11.61
CA VAL A 603 6.29 -34.13 10.31
C VAL A 603 6.59 -35.15 9.21
N ARG A 604 7.78 -35.75 9.20
CA ARG A 604 8.12 -36.86 8.31
C ARG A 604 7.14 -38.02 8.49
N HIS A 605 6.81 -38.41 9.71
CA HIS A 605 5.89 -39.53 9.94
C HIS A 605 4.44 -39.22 9.50
N LEU A 606 4.02 -37.97 9.63
CA LEU A 606 2.68 -37.52 9.24
C LEU A 606 2.55 -37.25 7.74
N MET A 607 3.63 -36.78 7.10
CA MET A 607 3.61 -36.20 5.75
C MET A 607 4.49 -36.96 4.75
N THR A 608 5.18 -38.01 5.18
CA THR A 608 5.90 -38.95 4.29
C THR A 608 5.51 -40.40 4.64
N GLY A 609 5.52 -41.31 3.67
CA GLY A 609 5.09 -42.71 3.86
C GLY A 609 3.58 -42.93 3.67
N SER A 610 3.03 -43.99 4.27
CA SER A 610 1.64 -44.45 4.03
C SER A 610 0.56 -43.51 4.57
N PHE A 611 0.86 -42.71 5.61
CA PHE A 611 -0.07 -41.73 6.19
C PHE A 611 -0.01 -40.35 5.50
N ALA A 612 0.98 -40.11 4.64
CA ALA A 612 1.18 -38.84 3.94
C ALA A 612 -0.08 -38.29 3.23
N PRO A 613 -0.91 -39.10 2.54
CA PRO A 613 -2.13 -38.62 1.91
C PRO A 613 -3.10 -37.96 2.91
N ILE A 614 -3.31 -38.62 4.06
CA ILE A 614 -4.25 -38.18 5.08
C ILE A 614 -3.68 -36.95 5.81
N GLY A 615 -2.39 -37.00 6.18
CA GLY A 615 -1.72 -35.88 6.83
C GLY A 615 -1.71 -34.62 5.96
N ALA A 616 -1.41 -34.76 4.66
CA ALA A 616 -1.40 -33.64 3.72
C ALA A 616 -2.82 -33.09 3.44
N ALA A 617 -3.82 -33.96 3.34
CA ALA A 617 -5.21 -33.54 3.17
C ALA A 617 -5.72 -32.77 4.41
N LEU A 618 -5.44 -33.29 5.61
CA LEU A 618 -5.84 -32.68 6.86
C LEU A 618 -5.14 -31.33 7.05
N PHE A 619 -3.83 -31.26 6.78
CA PHE A 619 -3.07 -30.02 6.86
C PHE A 619 -3.60 -28.98 5.88
N GLY A 620 -3.79 -29.34 4.61
CA GLY A 620 -4.35 -28.42 3.60
C GLY A 620 -5.74 -27.90 3.99
N PHE A 621 -6.59 -28.77 4.55
CA PHE A 621 -7.92 -28.38 5.04
C PHE A 621 -7.85 -27.42 6.24
N LEU A 622 -6.97 -27.68 7.22
CA LEU A 622 -6.87 -26.92 8.46
C LEU A 622 -5.96 -25.68 8.40
N TYR A 623 -5.21 -25.49 7.31
CA TYR A 623 -4.26 -24.39 7.20
C TYR A 623 -4.93 -23.00 7.20
N ALA A 624 -6.06 -22.83 6.51
CA ALA A 624 -6.75 -21.54 6.44
C ALA A 624 -7.15 -20.97 7.84
N PRO A 625 -7.73 -21.76 8.76
CA PRO A 625 -7.88 -21.34 10.17
C PRO A 625 -6.59 -20.85 10.86
N LEU A 626 -5.44 -21.45 10.56
CA LEU A 626 -4.14 -21.01 11.08
C LEU A 626 -3.72 -19.66 10.49
N VAL A 627 -4.12 -19.38 9.24
CA VAL A 627 -3.90 -18.07 8.61
C VAL A 627 -4.65 -16.97 9.34
N ILE A 628 -5.90 -17.23 9.73
CA ILE A 628 -6.73 -16.27 10.45
C ILE A 628 -6.09 -15.89 11.79
N THR A 629 -5.66 -16.89 12.54
CA THR A 629 -5.07 -16.69 13.88
C THR A 629 -3.64 -16.16 13.82
N GLY A 630 -3.04 -16.02 12.64
CA GLY A 630 -1.62 -15.64 12.47
C GLY A 630 -0.62 -16.74 12.83
N VAL A 631 -1.09 -17.84 13.42
CA VAL A 631 -0.27 -18.96 13.88
C VAL A 631 0.39 -19.71 12.72
N HIS A 632 -0.15 -19.62 11.50
CA HIS A 632 0.46 -20.22 10.31
C HIS A 632 1.94 -19.87 10.11
N GLN A 633 2.44 -18.74 10.61
CA GLN A 633 3.86 -18.40 10.49
C GLN A 633 4.76 -19.33 11.29
N THR A 634 4.24 -20.03 12.29
CA THR A 634 5.01 -21.07 13.00
C THR A 634 5.32 -22.26 12.09
N THR A 635 4.57 -22.47 11.01
CA THR A 635 4.87 -23.54 10.04
C THR A 635 6.14 -23.24 9.25
N LEU A 636 6.57 -21.98 9.15
CA LEU A 636 7.83 -21.62 8.49
C LEU A 636 9.04 -22.24 9.20
N ALA A 637 9.02 -22.29 10.54
CA ALA A 637 10.07 -22.96 11.31
C ALA A 637 10.09 -24.46 11.03
N ILE A 638 8.91 -25.07 10.81
CA ILE A 638 8.78 -26.46 10.40
C ILE A 638 9.35 -26.64 8.99
N ASP A 639 8.91 -25.85 8.02
CA ASP A 639 9.40 -25.89 6.63
C ASP A 639 10.92 -25.82 6.56
N MET A 640 11.53 -24.88 7.30
CA MET A 640 12.98 -24.75 7.36
C MET A 640 13.66 -25.99 7.93
N GLN A 641 13.15 -26.54 9.03
CA GLN A 641 13.69 -27.77 9.62
C GLN A 641 13.57 -28.96 8.67
N MET A 642 12.48 -29.03 7.89
CA MET A 642 12.27 -30.08 6.88
C MET A 642 13.24 -29.95 5.72
N ILE A 643 13.45 -28.73 5.19
CA ILE A 643 14.41 -28.46 4.11
C ILE A 643 15.80 -28.95 4.50
N GLN A 644 16.21 -28.71 5.75
CA GLN A 644 17.50 -29.16 6.25
C GLN A 644 17.61 -30.68 6.39
N SER A 645 16.60 -31.31 6.98
CA SER A 645 16.66 -32.74 7.34
C SER A 645 16.37 -33.67 6.16
N LEU A 646 15.54 -33.24 5.20
CA LEU A 646 15.10 -34.06 4.06
C LEU A 646 15.55 -33.53 2.69
N GLY A 647 16.22 -32.37 2.63
CA GLY A 647 16.55 -31.70 1.36
C GLY A 647 15.34 -31.06 0.67
N GLY A 648 14.22 -30.91 1.39
CA GLY A 648 12.99 -30.28 0.92
C GLY A 648 11.87 -30.36 1.95
N THR A 649 10.77 -29.66 1.71
CA THR A 649 9.62 -29.63 2.61
C THR A 649 8.32 -30.07 1.92
N PRO A 650 7.53 -30.98 2.53
CA PRO A 650 6.21 -31.35 2.05
C PRO A 650 5.10 -30.37 2.50
N VAL A 651 5.42 -29.42 3.38
CA VAL A 651 4.45 -28.48 3.96
C VAL A 651 4.18 -27.30 3.03
N TRP A 652 5.23 -26.65 2.52
CA TRP A 652 5.12 -25.51 1.60
C TRP A 652 4.21 -25.72 0.37
N PRO A 653 4.23 -26.86 -0.34
CA PRO A 653 3.30 -27.12 -1.44
C PRO A 653 1.82 -26.99 -1.02
N LEU A 654 1.48 -27.44 0.19
CA LEU A 654 0.12 -27.39 0.72
C LEU A 654 -0.30 -25.97 1.07
N ILE A 655 0.63 -25.19 1.61
CA ILE A 655 0.43 -23.75 1.90
C ILE A 655 0.11 -22.99 0.61
N ALA A 656 0.92 -23.20 -0.44
CA ALA A 656 0.70 -22.55 -1.72
C ALA A 656 -0.64 -22.96 -2.36
N LEU A 657 -1.03 -24.24 -2.27
CA LEU A 657 -2.34 -24.72 -2.73
C LEU A 657 -3.51 -24.16 -1.91
N SER A 658 -3.35 -23.98 -0.60
CA SER A 658 -4.36 -23.29 0.22
C SER A 658 -4.55 -21.85 -0.24
N ASN A 659 -3.46 -21.13 -0.56
CA ASN A 659 -3.58 -19.76 -1.05
C ASN A 659 -4.35 -19.66 -2.37
N ILE A 660 -4.04 -20.58 -3.30
CA ILE A 660 -4.79 -20.73 -4.56
C ILE A 660 -6.27 -21.00 -4.26
N ALA A 661 -6.57 -21.97 -3.37
CA ALA A 661 -7.94 -22.32 -3.05
C ALA A 661 -8.74 -21.17 -2.42
N GLN A 662 -8.12 -20.35 -1.56
CA GLN A 662 -8.76 -19.16 -0.99
C GLN A 662 -9.10 -18.12 -2.06
N ALA A 663 -8.19 -17.88 -3.01
CA ALA A 663 -8.44 -17.01 -4.15
C ALA A 663 -9.58 -17.55 -5.02
N SER A 664 -9.57 -18.85 -5.28
CA SER A 664 -10.56 -19.53 -6.13
C SER A 664 -11.97 -19.53 -5.54
N ALA A 665 -12.12 -19.60 -4.22
CA ALA A 665 -13.41 -19.38 -3.58
C ALA A 665 -13.93 -17.94 -3.81
N VAL A 666 -13.07 -16.92 -3.71
CA VAL A 666 -13.46 -15.54 -4.03
C VAL A 666 -13.85 -15.38 -5.50
N VAL A 667 -13.16 -16.08 -6.42
CA VAL A 667 -13.56 -16.11 -7.84
C VAL A 667 -14.97 -16.72 -8.01
N GLY A 668 -15.32 -17.76 -7.25
CA GLY A 668 -16.68 -18.29 -7.22
C GLY A 668 -17.73 -17.25 -6.81
N ILE A 669 -17.40 -16.38 -5.84
CA ILE A 669 -18.23 -15.23 -5.48
C ILE A 669 -18.31 -14.19 -6.60
N ILE A 670 -17.18 -13.83 -7.24
CA ILE A 670 -17.14 -12.86 -8.36
C ILE A 670 -18.02 -13.29 -9.54
N ILE A 671 -18.04 -14.59 -9.84
CA ILE A 671 -18.83 -15.18 -10.92
C ILE A 671 -20.34 -15.10 -10.59
N CYS A 672 -20.71 -15.30 -9.32
CA CYS A 672 -22.11 -15.39 -8.92
C CYS A 672 -22.71 -14.05 -8.47
N SER A 673 -21.94 -13.17 -7.84
CA SER A 673 -22.39 -11.87 -7.37
C SER A 673 -22.40 -10.84 -8.50
N ARG A 674 -23.49 -10.07 -8.60
CA ARG A 674 -23.66 -8.96 -9.54
C ARG A 674 -23.49 -7.59 -8.87
N LYS A 675 -23.15 -7.54 -7.58
CA LYS A 675 -22.99 -6.28 -6.83
C LYS A 675 -21.70 -5.57 -7.22
N GLN A 676 -21.81 -4.33 -7.69
CA GLN A 676 -20.65 -3.55 -8.15
C GLN A 676 -19.67 -3.26 -7.00
N ASN A 677 -20.17 -2.85 -5.84
CA ASN A 677 -19.36 -2.60 -4.62
C ASN A 677 -18.60 -3.84 -4.13
N GLU A 678 -19.16 -5.04 -4.35
CA GLU A 678 -18.50 -6.28 -3.94
C GLU A 678 -17.34 -6.63 -4.87
N ARG A 679 -17.51 -6.37 -6.18
CA ARG A 679 -16.47 -6.60 -7.20
C ARG A 679 -15.24 -5.71 -6.99
N GLU A 680 -15.44 -4.47 -6.56
CA GLU A 680 -14.34 -3.55 -6.22
C GLU A 680 -13.41 -4.11 -5.14
N ILE A 681 -13.93 -4.95 -4.25
CA ILE A 681 -13.16 -5.58 -3.16
C ILE A 681 -12.66 -6.95 -3.59
N SER A 682 -13.54 -7.78 -4.16
CA SER A 682 -13.27 -9.20 -4.39
C SER A 682 -12.25 -9.42 -5.50
N VAL A 683 -12.24 -8.60 -6.57
CA VAL A 683 -11.32 -8.79 -7.70
C VAL A 683 -9.86 -8.52 -7.30
N PRO A 684 -9.51 -7.37 -6.69
CA PRO A 684 -8.15 -7.15 -6.18
C PRO A 684 -7.75 -8.18 -5.12
N ALA A 685 -8.68 -8.58 -4.25
CA ALA A 685 -8.43 -9.58 -3.22
C ALA A 685 -8.10 -10.97 -3.78
N ALA A 686 -8.80 -11.42 -4.82
CA ALA A 686 -8.54 -12.68 -5.49
C ALA A 686 -7.16 -12.69 -6.18
N ILE A 687 -6.82 -11.59 -6.87
CA ILE A 687 -5.48 -11.44 -7.49
C ILE A 687 -4.39 -11.52 -6.43
N SER A 688 -4.54 -10.77 -5.33
CA SER A 688 -3.58 -10.79 -4.21
C SER A 688 -3.40 -12.21 -3.64
N ALA A 689 -4.50 -12.95 -3.47
CA ALA A 689 -4.46 -14.31 -2.92
C ALA A 689 -3.80 -15.30 -3.88
N TYR A 690 -4.01 -15.17 -5.20
CA TYR A 690 -3.28 -15.95 -6.19
C TYR A 690 -1.78 -15.64 -6.25
N LEU A 691 -1.36 -14.47 -5.75
CA LEU A 691 0.04 -14.11 -5.58
C LEU A 691 0.58 -14.46 -4.18
N GLY A 692 -0.20 -15.17 -3.37
CA GLY A 692 0.21 -15.70 -2.08
C GLY A 692 -0.17 -14.86 -0.86
N VAL A 693 -0.84 -13.72 -1.04
CA VAL A 693 -1.31 -12.85 0.06
C VAL A 693 -2.81 -12.99 0.22
N THR A 694 -3.25 -13.80 1.18
CA THR A 694 -4.63 -14.29 1.31
C THR A 694 -5.52 -13.45 2.22
N GLU A 695 -4.95 -12.57 3.05
CA GLU A 695 -5.68 -11.77 4.03
C GLU A 695 -6.76 -10.88 3.41
N PRO A 696 -6.55 -10.21 2.26
CA PRO A 696 -7.62 -9.47 1.59
C PRO A 696 -8.79 -10.37 1.19
N ALA A 697 -8.53 -11.57 0.67
CA ALA A 697 -9.54 -12.53 0.22
C ALA A 697 -10.30 -13.17 1.38
N MET A 698 -9.56 -13.59 2.41
CA MET A 698 -10.11 -14.28 3.58
C MET A 698 -11.02 -13.37 4.39
N TYR A 699 -10.53 -12.19 4.78
CA TYR A 699 -11.28 -11.24 5.59
C TYR A 699 -12.29 -10.42 4.78
N GLY A 700 -11.97 -10.09 3.52
CA GLY A 700 -12.85 -9.26 2.69
C GLY A 700 -14.09 -10.01 2.18
N ILE A 701 -13.98 -11.32 1.94
CA ILE A 701 -15.04 -12.10 1.27
C ILE A 701 -15.30 -13.45 1.95
N ASN A 702 -14.28 -14.30 2.13
CA ASN A 702 -14.53 -15.70 2.50
C ASN A 702 -15.14 -15.86 3.89
N LEU A 703 -14.70 -15.05 4.85
CA LEU A 703 -15.26 -15.01 6.20
C LEU A 703 -16.60 -14.30 6.27
N LYS A 704 -16.78 -13.24 5.47
CA LYS A 704 -18.05 -12.49 5.38
C LYS A 704 -19.24 -13.40 5.11
N TYR A 705 -19.08 -14.37 4.21
CA TYR A 705 -20.12 -15.34 3.86
C TYR A 705 -19.98 -16.69 4.56
N HIS A 706 -18.87 -16.93 5.27
CA HIS A 706 -18.42 -18.17 5.91
C HIS A 706 -18.28 -19.41 5.01
N PHE A 707 -19.22 -19.68 4.11
CA PHE A 707 -19.20 -20.87 3.25
C PHE A 707 -18.09 -20.86 2.19
N PRO A 708 -17.64 -19.72 1.61
CA PRO A 708 -16.56 -19.75 0.63
C PRO A 708 -15.25 -20.21 1.28
N MET A 709 -15.02 -19.85 2.55
CA MET A 709 -13.87 -20.34 3.31
C MET A 709 -13.87 -21.87 3.39
N LEU A 710 -15.00 -22.49 3.73
CA LEU A 710 -15.12 -23.94 3.79
C LEU A 710 -14.90 -24.59 2.41
N CYS A 711 -15.44 -23.99 1.34
CA CYS A 711 -15.24 -24.47 -0.03
C CYS A 711 -13.75 -24.45 -0.42
N ALA A 712 -13.03 -23.39 -0.05
CA ALA A 712 -11.57 -23.30 -0.22
C ALA A 712 -10.83 -24.36 0.58
N MET A 713 -11.20 -24.58 1.85
CA MET A 713 -10.58 -25.61 2.70
C MET A 713 -10.76 -27.01 2.10
N VAL A 714 -11.94 -27.33 1.57
CA VAL A 714 -12.19 -28.61 0.87
C VAL A 714 -11.31 -28.74 -0.37
N GLY A 715 -11.23 -27.71 -1.22
CA GLY A 715 -10.38 -27.75 -2.40
C GLY A 715 -8.89 -27.89 -2.06
N SER A 716 -8.43 -27.19 -1.02
CA SER A 716 -7.05 -27.30 -0.52
C SER A 716 -6.76 -28.69 0.05
N GLY A 717 -7.70 -29.26 0.83
CA GLY A 717 -7.56 -30.62 1.35
C GLY A 717 -7.49 -31.68 0.25
N LEU A 718 -8.30 -31.58 -0.81
CA LEU A 718 -8.23 -32.50 -1.95
C LEU A 718 -6.95 -32.34 -2.77
N ALA A 719 -6.50 -31.11 -2.99
CA ALA A 719 -5.23 -30.84 -3.65
C ALA A 719 -4.05 -31.36 -2.79
N GLY A 720 -4.16 -31.22 -1.47
CA GLY A 720 -3.19 -31.74 -0.51
C GLY A 720 -3.16 -33.26 -0.45
N LEU A 721 -4.31 -33.93 -0.54
CA LEU A 721 -4.41 -35.38 -0.66
C LEU A 721 -3.59 -35.89 -1.86
N LEU A 722 -3.74 -35.25 -3.03
CA LEU A 722 -2.98 -35.60 -4.23
C LEU A 722 -1.47 -35.39 -4.02
N CYS A 723 -1.07 -34.30 -3.37
CA CYS A 723 0.33 -34.04 -3.05
C CYS A 723 0.91 -35.10 -2.09
N GLY A 724 0.15 -35.49 -1.06
CA GLY A 724 0.54 -36.53 -0.11
C GLY A 724 0.65 -37.91 -0.75
N LEU A 725 -0.25 -38.27 -1.68
CA LEU A 725 -0.17 -39.52 -2.46
C LEU A 725 1.09 -39.65 -3.29
N ASN A 726 1.63 -38.52 -3.78
CA ASN A 726 2.78 -38.49 -4.68
C ASN A 726 4.06 -38.00 -3.99
N GLY A 727 4.03 -37.73 -2.67
CA GLY A 727 5.18 -37.26 -1.91
C GLY A 727 5.76 -35.94 -2.42
N VAL A 728 4.90 -35.01 -2.85
CA VAL A 728 5.33 -33.73 -3.44
C VAL A 728 6.12 -32.89 -2.43
N MET A 729 7.31 -32.44 -2.82
CA MET A 729 8.19 -31.61 -1.99
C MET A 729 8.60 -30.31 -2.69
N ALA A 730 8.79 -29.26 -1.89
CA ALA A 730 9.41 -28.01 -2.29
C ALA A 730 10.90 -27.95 -1.90
N ASN A 731 11.71 -27.26 -2.70
CA ASN A 731 13.13 -27.00 -2.41
C ASN A 731 13.32 -25.94 -1.32
N GLY A 732 12.33 -25.06 -1.14
CA GLY A 732 12.41 -23.95 -0.21
C GLY A 732 11.07 -23.28 0.01
N ILE A 733 11.04 -22.39 0.99
CA ILE A 733 9.98 -21.40 1.17
C ILE A 733 10.13 -20.36 0.06
N GLY A 734 9.08 -20.10 -0.71
CA GLY A 734 9.13 -19.14 -1.83
C GLY A 734 7.89 -18.26 -1.93
N VAL A 735 7.46 -17.89 -3.13
CA VAL A 735 6.18 -17.18 -3.31
C VAL A 735 5.03 -18.17 -3.17
N GLY A 736 4.01 -17.81 -2.39
CA GLY A 736 2.78 -18.60 -2.31
C GLY A 736 1.88 -18.39 -3.53
N GLY A 737 0.78 -19.13 -3.63
CA GLY A 737 -0.16 -18.96 -4.75
C GLY A 737 0.33 -19.61 -6.06
N LEU A 738 -0.11 -19.09 -7.21
CA LEU A 738 0.19 -19.64 -8.54
C LEU A 738 1.70 -19.68 -8.87
N PRO A 739 2.51 -18.64 -8.56
CA PRO A 739 3.96 -18.70 -8.78
C PRO A 739 4.67 -19.74 -7.90
N GLY A 740 4.00 -20.27 -6.87
CA GLY A 740 4.59 -21.23 -5.93
C GLY A 740 5.04 -22.54 -6.55
N ILE A 741 4.58 -22.88 -7.76
CA ILE A 741 5.11 -24.02 -8.54
C ILE A 741 6.64 -23.92 -8.74
N LEU A 742 7.19 -22.71 -8.82
CA LEU A 742 8.63 -22.49 -8.98
C LEU A 742 9.44 -22.96 -7.77
N SER A 743 8.84 -23.02 -6.58
CA SER A 743 9.49 -23.52 -5.36
C SER A 743 9.43 -25.05 -5.25
N ILE A 744 8.59 -25.71 -6.07
CA ILE A 744 8.40 -27.16 -6.07
C ILE A 744 9.57 -27.84 -6.79
N GLN A 745 10.00 -29.01 -6.30
CA GLN A 745 11.02 -29.79 -7.00
C GLN A 745 10.54 -30.14 -8.42
N PRO A 746 11.37 -29.94 -9.47
CA PRO A 746 10.98 -30.12 -10.87
C PRO A 746 10.27 -31.45 -11.18
N LYS A 747 10.73 -32.55 -10.57
CA LYS A 747 10.15 -33.89 -10.73
C LYS A 747 8.66 -33.99 -10.35
N PHE A 748 8.13 -33.07 -9.54
CA PHE A 748 6.74 -33.06 -9.08
C PHE A 748 5.85 -32.06 -9.80
N TRP A 749 6.37 -31.25 -10.73
CA TRP A 749 5.61 -30.17 -11.36
C TRP A 749 4.34 -30.64 -12.06
N GLY A 750 4.37 -31.80 -12.72
CA GLY A 750 3.18 -32.35 -13.37
C GLY A 750 2.05 -32.66 -12.38
N VAL A 751 2.37 -33.37 -11.29
CA VAL A 751 1.39 -33.69 -10.23
C VAL A 751 0.91 -32.42 -9.55
N TYR A 752 1.82 -31.50 -9.26
CA TYR A 752 1.49 -30.24 -8.60
C TYR A 752 0.60 -29.34 -9.48
N ALA A 753 0.80 -29.32 -10.79
CA ALA A 753 -0.09 -28.61 -11.72
C ALA A 753 -1.53 -29.17 -11.67
N ILE A 754 -1.69 -30.49 -11.57
CA ILE A 754 -3.02 -31.10 -11.37
C ILE A 754 -3.59 -30.70 -10.00
N ALA A 755 -2.77 -30.66 -8.95
CA ALA A 755 -3.21 -30.17 -7.64
C ALA A 755 -3.66 -28.69 -7.68
N ILE A 756 -2.98 -27.83 -8.44
CA ILE A 756 -3.41 -26.45 -8.72
C ILE A 756 -4.79 -26.45 -9.38
N VAL A 757 -5.00 -27.27 -10.40
CA VAL A 757 -6.30 -27.39 -11.08
C VAL A 757 -7.41 -27.79 -10.10
N ILE A 758 -7.15 -28.74 -9.19
CA ILE A 758 -8.08 -29.12 -8.12
C ILE A 758 -8.36 -27.93 -7.20
N ALA A 759 -7.30 -27.26 -6.72
CA ALA A 759 -7.40 -26.09 -5.84
C ALA A 759 -8.11 -24.90 -6.52
N VAL A 760 -8.14 -24.83 -7.84
CA VAL A 760 -8.89 -23.81 -8.58
C VAL A 760 -10.34 -24.21 -8.80
N ILE A 761 -10.56 -25.37 -9.43
CA ILE A 761 -11.87 -25.77 -9.93
C ILE A 761 -12.81 -26.11 -8.78
N VAL A 762 -12.35 -26.86 -7.78
CA VAL A 762 -13.23 -27.35 -6.70
C VAL A 762 -13.80 -26.18 -5.88
N PRO A 763 -12.99 -25.22 -5.37
CA PRO A 763 -13.53 -24.08 -4.63
C PRO A 763 -14.46 -23.19 -5.47
N ILE A 764 -14.14 -22.96 -6.75
CA ILE A 764 -15.00 -22.16 -7.65
C ILE A 764 -16.38 -22.82 -7.78
N ILE A 765 -16.41 -24.12 -8.09
CA ILE A 765 -17.66 -24.86 -8.29
C ILE A 765 -18.47 -24.93 -6.99
N LEU A 766 -17.86 -25.36 -5.89
CA LEU A 766 -18.54 -25.50 -4.61
C LEU A 766 -19.10 -24.16 -4.12
N THR A 767 -18.30 -23.10 -4.19
CA THR A 767 -18.75 -21.75 -3.80
C THR A 767 -19.92 -21.31 -4.69
N SER A 768 -19.83 -21.52 -6.00
CA SER A 768 -20.90 -21.12 -6.94
C SER A 768 -22.21 -21.87 -6.70
N ILE A 769 -22.14 -23.17 -6.39
CA ILE A 769 -23.31 -24.01 -6.08
C ILE A 769 -23.96 -23.56 -4.77
N VAL A 770 -23.16 -23.41 -3.71
CA VAL A 770 -23.67 -23.01 -2.39
C VAL A 770 -24.24 -21.60 -2.43
N TYR A 771 -23.59 -20.67 -3.14
CA TYR A 771 -24.09 -19.31 -3.34
C TYR A 771 -25.47 -19.34 -4.03
N LYS A 772 -25.60 -20.02 -5.19
CA LYS A 772 -26.87 -20.11 -5.91
C LYS A 772 -27.98 -20.76 -5.08
N ARG A 773 -27.65 -21.77 -4.27
CA ARG A 773 -28.61 -22.43 -3.37
C ARG A 773 -29.09 -21.47 -2.28
N LYS A 774 -28.18 -20.79 -1.58
CA LYS A 774 -28.53 -19.84 -0.52
C LYS A 774 -29.30 -18.63 -1.06
N PHE A 775 -28.95 -18.17 -2.26
CA PHE A 775 -29.67 -17.12 -2.98
C PHE A 775 -31.12 -17.53 -3.28
N ARG A 776 -31.35 -18.74 -3.81
CA ARG A 776 -32.70 -19.27 -4.04
C ARG A 776 -33.52 -19.44 -2.76
N GLN A 777 -32.86 -19.68 -1.63
CA GLN A 777 -33.49 -19.83 -0.31
C GLN A 777 -33.75 -18.49 0.39
N GLY A 778 -33.39 -17.34 -0.22
CA GLY A 778 -33.58 -16.02 0.39
C GLY A 778 -32.68 -15.73 1.60
N THR A 779 -31.69 -16.59 1.87
CA THR A 779 -30.77 -16.46 3.02
C THR A 779 -29.55 -15.59 2.74
N LEU A 780 -29.39 -15.14 1.49
CA LEU A 780 -28.43 -14.12 1.09
C LEU A 780 -29.22 -12.86 0.74
N LEU A 781 -29.08 -11.80 1.54
CA LEU A 781 -29.73 -10.51 1.28
C LEU A 781 -29.13 -9.88 0.02
N VAL A 782 -29.94 -9.82 -1.03
CA VAL A 782 -29.72 -8.90 -2.15
C VAL A 782 -30.18 -7.54 -1.68
N VAL A 783 -29.21 -6.69 -1.35
CA VAL A 783 -29.34 -5.23 -1.45
C VAL A 783 -28.22 -4.78 -2.34
#